data_AF-A0A1I3UK42-F1
#
_entry.id   AF-A0A1I3UK42-F1
#
_cell.length_a   1.000
_cell.length_b   1.000
_cell.length_c   1.000
_cell.angle_alpha   90.00
_cell.angle_beta   90.00
_cell.angle_gamma   90.00
#
_symmetry.space_group_name_H-M   'P 1'
#
loop_
_entity.id
_entity.type
_entity.pdbx_description
1 polymer ?
#
loop_
_entity_poly.entity_id
_entity_poly.type
_entity_poly.pdbx_seq_one_letter_code
_entity_poly.pdbx_strand_id
1 'polypeptide(L)'
;MLAVLLLVLAQVWTEVLWFSQLGFVEVLRTEWLTRALLFVLGFAIMAAGVGFSLSYAYRARPVYAPSTQEQANLDQYREAIEPLRRLVLVVGPVVLGLFAGGAASQQWSTVQLWLNGGEVGQTDPQWGIDLGFYLFTLPALRFVVSFLMAVLVLSTVAAVATHYLYGGLRIGGGAGAPRTTRAARVHLSVLGALVLLAIAAGYWLDRYSILTKQQTGEQRWQGAGFTDVHAVIPSKAILAVAAVVVAGAFIATAFTGNWRLPAIGVGLMVVAAVVVGGVYPAVVQRFQVQPNQQDAESEYIQRNIDATLAAYDLQDVEISEYDAKVTAEPGALRENAQTTASIRLLDPNIVSPSFKQLQQIRGFYNFPDSLSVDRYTIDGESRDTVIAVRELDLNGLNAAQRNWTNDTTVYTHGFGVVAAYGNTRGARGAPAFWEGGIPSVGQLGEYEPRIYFGQSSPEYSIVGGPEDSDGWEFDYPDDDTGTGSVPFRFPTEDVSAGPTVGGLWHKVLYALKFGDEQILFSERVNENSQILYDRDPRDRVAKVAPYLDLDGRVYPAVVDGRVKWIIDGYTTSDQYPYAAVRSLEDATTDSLTERSSTVQALLPKQVNYIRNSVKATVDAYDGSVDLYAWDTEDPILQAWTKVFPTSLQPMSDISADLMSHIRYPEDLFKVQRALLGQYHVTSASEFFSGNDFWQNPADPTVTSTDVPQPPYYLTLQMPGEDEATFSLMSTFIPGGGNARNVLTGYLAVDAEAGNTAGKVSETYGKMRLLELPRDSTVPGPGQASANFTADPTVSNELNILQRGDSTVRRGNLLTLPVGGGLLYVQPVYVQAASGTTFPLLQRVLVSFGDEIGFAETLDGALDQVFGGDSGADAGDAGAEPVIPPDVADEGEEPDGSTAAPTPAPTSAPTSEPAPDADARTALDEALQRAQQAIVDGQAALADGDFAKYGESQDRLDRAIADAIAAEERLAG
;
A
#
# COMPACT_ATOMS: atom_id res chain seq x y z
N MET A 1 27.59 -19.47 -24.92
CA MET A 1 26.28 -19.53 -25.61
C MET A 1 25.39 -20.65 -25.08
N LEU A 2 25.84 -21.90 -25.06
CA LEU A 2 25.06 -23.02 -24.50
C LEU A 2 24.70 -22.81 -23.01
N ALA A 3 25.67 -22.39 -22.19
CA ALA A 3 25.43 -22.08 -20.77
C ALA A 3 24.39 -20.96 -20.58
N VAL A 4 24.43 -19.91 -21.41
CA VAL A 4 23.45 -18.81 -21.37
C VAL A 4 22.07 -19.32 -21.77
N LEU A 5 21.96 -20.15 -22.81
CA LEU A 5 20.69 -20.77 -23.20
C LEU A 5 20.13 -21.68 -22.10
N LEU A 6 21.00 -22.41 -21.41
CA LEU A 6 20.62 -23.28 -20.29
C LEU A 6 20.11 -22.46 -19.09
N LEU A 7 20.76 -21.34 -18.76
CA LEU A 7 20.31 -20.42 -17.70
C LEU A 7 18.95 -19.79 -18.05
N VAL A 8 18.77 -19.33 -19.29
CA VAL A 8 17.48 -18.80 -19.75
C VAL A 8 16.40 -19.88 -19.72
N LEU A 9 16.72 -21.11 -20.13
CA LEU A 9 15.79 -22.24 -20.06
C LEU A 9 15.40 -22.55 -18.60
N ALA A 10 16.37 -22.55 -17.69
CA ALA A 10 16.12 -22.74 -16.26
C ALA A 10 15.16 -21.67 -15.71
N GLN A 11 15.41 -20.39 -16.01
CA GLN A 11 14.55 -19.28 -15.59
C GLN A 11 13.12 -19.45 -16.15
N VAL A 12 12.99 -19.69 -17.46
CA VAL A 12 11.68 -19.81 -18.13
C VAL A 12 10.91 -21.04 -17.67
N TRP A 13 11.58 -22.18 -17.52
CA TRP A 13 10.92 -23.44 -17.18
C TRP A 13 10.46 -23.46 -15.72
N THR A 14 11.31 -23.00 -14.80
CA THR A 14 10.94 -22.89 -13.38
C THR A 14 9.80 -21.89 -13.17
N GLU A 15 9.72 -20.85 -14.00
CA GLU A 15 8.58 -19.94 -14.01
C GLU A 15 7.28 -20.65 -14.40
N VAL A 16 7.29 -21.43 -15.49
CA VAL A 16 6.12 -22.22 -15.91
C VAL A 16 5.70 -23.21 -14.83
N LEU A 17 6.66 -23.87 -14.16
CA LEU A 17 6.38 -24.78 -13.05
C LEU A 17 5.69 -24.07 -11.87
N TRP A 18 6.13 -22.86 -11.54
CA TRP A 18 5.54 -22.05 -10.47
C TRP A 18 4.09 -21.67 -10.78
N PHE A 19 3.83 -21.10 -11.97
CA PHE A 19 2.47 -20.75 -12.39
C PHE A 19 1.58 -21.98 -12.53
N SER A 20 2.14 -23.14 -12.89
CA SER A 20 1.42 -24.41 -12.96
C SER A 20 1.01 -24.94 -11.60
N GLN A 21 1.85 -24.76 -10.58
CA GLN A 21 1.51 -25.15 -9.21
C GLN A 21 0.38 -24.28 -8.65
N LEU A 22 0.41 -22.97 -8.92
CA LEU A 22 -0.64 -22.06 -8.45
C LEU A 22 -1.92 -22.08 -9.28
N GLY A 23 -1.93 -22.69 -10.47
CA GLY A 23 -3.10 -22.69 -11.37
C GLY A 23 -3.24 -21.45 -12.26
N PHE A 24 -2.23 -20.56 -12.31
CA PHE A 24 -2.26 -19.30 -13.07
C PHE A 24 -1.50 -19.36 -14.42
N VAL A 25 -1.24 -20.55 -14.98
CA VAL A 25 -0.50 -20.71 -16.27
C VAL A 25 -1.12 -19.91 -17.41
N GLU A 26 -2.44 -19.77 -17.43
CA GLU A 26 -3.12 -19.00 -18.48
C GLU A 26 -2.81 -17.50 -18.41
N VAL A 27 -2.50 -16.94 -17.24
CA VAL A 27 -2.02 -15.56 -17.10
C VAL A 27 -0.67 -15.41 -17.81
N LEU A 28 0.29 -16.27 -17.43
CA LEU A 28 1.63 -16.29 -18.01
C LEU A 28 1.58 -16.48 -19.53
N ARG A 29 0.79 -17.46 -19.98
CA ARG A 29 0.63 -17.79 -21.41
C ARG A 29 0.04 -16.63 -22.19
N THR A 30 -1.03 -16.03 -21.68
CA THR A 30 -1.72 -14.91 -22.35
C THR A 30 -0.79 -13.70 -22.43
N GLU A 31 -0.12 -13.35 -21.34
CA GLU A 31 0.85 -12.26 -21.31
C GLU A 31 2.00 -12.50 -22.30
N TRP A 32 2.69 -13.65 -22.19
CA TRP A 32 3.85 -13.96 -23.02
C TRP A 32 3.50 -14.09 -24.49
N LEU A 33 2.37 -14.72 -24.83
CA LEU A 33 1.93 -14.85 -26.22
C LEU A 33 1.58 -13.48 -26.81
N THR A 34 0.92 -12.61 -26.05
CA THR A 34 0.60 -11.24 -26.49
C THR A 34 1.87 -10.43 -26.69
N ARG A 35 2.78 -10.43 -25.70
CA ARG A 35 4.08 -9.75 -25.77
C ARG A 35 4.89 -10.26 -26.96
N ALA A 36 4.95 -11.57 -27.18
CA ALA A 36 5.66 -12.18 -28.31
C ALA A 36 5.03 -11.83 -29.66
N LEU A 37 3.70 -11.85 -29.76
CA LEU A 37 2.98 -11.46 -30.98
C LEU A 37 3.21 -9.99 -31.32
N LEU A 38 3.10 -9.10 -30.33
CA LEU A 38 3.39 -7.67 -30.51
C LEU A 38 4.86 -7.42 -30.83
N PHE A 39 5.78 -8.17 -30.21
CA PHE A 39 7.20 -8.11 -30.55
C PHE A 39 7.44 -8.48 -32.01
N VAL A 40 6.92 -9.62 -32.46
CA VAL A 40 7.10 -10.10 -33.84
C VAL A 40 6.43 -9.15 -34.82
N LEU A 41 5.23 -8.66 -34.54
CA LEU A 41 4.50 -7.74 -35.40
C LEU A 41 5.23 -6.39 -35.48
N GLY A 42 5.63 -5.82 -34.34
CA GLY A 42 6.38 -4.56 -34.28
C GLY A 42 7.73 -4.67 -35.00
N PHE A 43 8.46 -5.77 -34.75
CA PHE A 43 9.70 -6.10 -35.46
C PHE A 43 9.48 -6.18 -36.96
N ALA A 44 8.50 -6.96 -37.41
CA ALA A 44 8.23 -7.20 -38.82
C ALA A 44 7.82 -5.92 -39.54
N ILE A 45 6.89 -5.14 -38.97
CA ILE A 45 6.43 -3.88 -39.58
C ILE A 45 7.59 -2.88 -39.70
N MET A 46 8.38 -2.69 -38.64
CA MET A 46 9.51 -1.76 -38.66
C MET A 46 10.63 -2.21 -39.61
N ALA A 47 11.08 -3.46 -39.48
CA ALA A 47 12.15 -4.00 -40.31
C ALA A 47 11.73 -4.06 -41.79
N ALA A 48 10.48 -4.43 -42.08
CA ALA A 48 9.95 -4.42 -43.45
C ALA A 48 9.81 -3.00 -43.99
N GLY A 49 9.29 -2.04 -43.22
CA GLY A 49 9.15 -0.65 -43.65
C GLY A 49 10.48 -0.01 -44.01
N VAL A 50 11.45 -0.06 -43.08
CA VAL A 50 12.78 0.52 -43.28
C VAL A 50 13.57 -0.28 -44.33
N GLY A 51 13.51 -1.61 -44.28
CA GLY A 51 14.20 -2.49 -45.22
C GLY A 51 13.70 -2.36 -46.66
N PHE A 52 12.37 -2.25 -46.85
CA PHE A 52 11.76 -1.94 -48.14
C PHE A 52 12.23 -0.58 -48.65
N SER A 53 12.20 0.44 -47.79
CA SER A 53 12.62 1.80 -48.13
C SER A 53 14.09 1.85 -48.61
N LEU A 54 15.01 1.27 -47.82
CA LEU A 54 16.44 1.17 -48.17
C LEU A 54 16.66 0.39 -49.48
N SER A 55 16.01 -0.78 -49.60
CA SER A 55 16.18 -1.67 -50.74
C SER A 55 15.64 -1.06 -52.03
N TYR A 56 14.47 -0.43 -51.97
CA TYR A 56 13.88 0.27 -53.11
C TYR A 56 14.76 1.45 -53.54
N ALA A 57 15.22 2.27 -52.58
CA ALA A 57 16.09 3.40 -52.86
C ALA A 57 17.41 2.99 -53.54
N TYR A 58 18.03 1.91 -53.08
CA TYR A 58 19.26 1.37 -53.67
C TYR A 58 19.05 0.76 -55.07
N ARG A 59 17.96 0.02 -55.28
CA ARG A 59 17.62 -0.55 -56.61
C ARG A 59 17.30 0.53 -57.62
N ALA A 60 16.70 1.63 -57.17
CA ALA A 60 16.35 2.79 -57.98
C ALA A 60 17.54 3.73 -58.30
N ARG A 61 18.78 3.34 -57.97
CA ARG A 61 19.97 4.17 -58.23
C ARG A 61 20.22 4.39 -59.73
N PRO A 62 20.65 5.58 -60.16
CA PRO A 62 21.04 5.82 -61.53
C PRO A 62 22.29 5.01 -61.91
N VAL A 63 22.30 4.39 -63.10
CA VAL A 63 23.38 3.51 -63.60
C VAL A 63 24.60 4.30 -64.10
N TYR A 64 24.43 5.58 -64.45
CA TYR A 64 25.51 6.45 -64.94
C TYR A 64 25.97 7.43 -63.84
N ALA A 65 27.28 7.44 -63.54
CA ALA A 65 27.90 8.33 -62.55
C ALA A 65 28.11 9.74 -63.13
N PRO A 66 27.48 10.80 -62.59
CA PRO A 66 27.82 12.18 -62.90
C PRO A 66 28.98 12.66 -62.00
N SER A 67 29.85 13.51 -62.55
CA SER A 67 31.04 14.03 -61.89
C SER A 67 30.83 15.47 -61.41
N THR A 68 30.18 15.67 -60.27
CA THR A 68 30.17 16.97 -59.57
C THR A 68 31.03 16.92 -58.31
N GLN A 69 31.62 18.05 -57.89
CA GLN A 69 32.56 18.11 -56.76
C GLN A 69 31.96 17.60 -55.42
N GLU A 70 30.67 17.84 -55.19
CA GLU A 70 29.92 17.31 -54.04
C GLU A 70 29.70 15.79 -54.11
N GLN A 71 29.61 15.21 -55.31
CA GLN A 71 29.47 13.77 -55.50
C GLN A 71 30.81 13.04 -55.33
N ALA A 72 31.93 13.70 -55.63
CA ALA A 72 33.28 13.18 -55.38
C ALA A 72 33.57 13.01 -53.87
N ASN A 73 33.07 13.91 -53.01
CA ASN A 73 33.17 13.74 -51.55
C ASN A 73 32.33 12.55 -51.03
N LEU A 74 31.23 12.22 -51.71
CA LEU A 74 30.40 11.07 -51.38
C LEU A 74 30.97 9.75 -51.91
N ASP A 75 31.86 9.78 -52.91
CA ASP A 75 32.50 8.57 -53.44
C ASP A 75 33.36 7.87 -52.38
N GLN A 76 34.04 8.63 -51.50
CA GLN A 76 34.78 8.07 -50.37
C GLN A 76 33.87 7.33 -49.36
N TYR A 77 32.67 7.88 -49.10
CA TYR A 77 31.67 7.22 -48.25
C TYR A 77 31.02 6.01 -48.94
N ARG A 78 30.80 6.07 -50.25
CA ARG A 78 30.32 4.93 -51.06
C ARG A 78 31.34 3.80 -51.03
N GLU A 79 32.62 4.07 -51.29
CA GLU A 79 33.68 3.06 -51.28
C GLU A 79 33.84 2.40 -49.90
N ALA A 80 33.61 3.14 -48.81
CA ALA A 80 33.62 2.59 -47.46
C ALA A 80 32.37 1.75 -47.12
N ILE A 81 31.18 2.13 -47.63
CA ILE A 81 29.90 1.48 -47.32
C ILE A 81 29.60 0.32 -48.29
N GLU A 82 30.05 0.36 -49.54
CA GLU A 82 29.75 -0.64 -50.56
C GLU A 82 30.14 -2.08 -50.15
N PRO A 83 31.30 -2.32 -49.47
CA PRO A 83 31.65 -3.62 -48.92
C PRO A 83 30.69 -4.08 -47.80
N LEU A 84 30.21 -3.15 -46.97
CA LEU A 84 29.27 -3.40 -45.88
C LEU A 84 27.80 -3.29 -46.32
N ARG A 85 27.50 -3.03 -47.59
CA ARG A 85 26.15 -2.70 -48.06
C ARG A 85 25.11 -3.76 -47.71
N ARG A 86 25.43 -5.03 -47.98
CA ARG A 86 24.51 -6.13 -47.65
C ARG A 86 24.29 -6.25 -46.14
N LEU A 87 25.32 -5.92 -45.34
CA LEU A 87 25.22 -5.85 -43.90
C LEU A 87 24.27 -4.71 -43.49
N VAL A 88 24.46 -3.48 -43.98
CA VAL A 88 23.62 -2.32 -43.62
C VAL A 88 22.16 -2.49 -44.04
N LEU A 89 21.90 -3.01 -45.25
CA LEU A 89 20.54 -3.22 -45.77
C LEU A 89 19.75 -4.28 -44.99
N VAL A 90 20.41 -5.17 -44.25
CA VAL A 90 19.78 -6.24 -43.49
C VAL A 90 19.85 -5.94 -41.99
N VAL A 91 21.06 -5.71 -41.46
CA VAL A 91 21.31 -5.47 -40.04
C VAL A 91 20.67 -4.17 -39.57
N GLY A 92 20.69 -3.09 -40.36
CA GLY A 92 20.08 -1.82 -39.97
C GLY A 92 18.58 -1.94 -39.66
N PRO A 93 17.76 -2.41 -40.61
CA PRO A 93 16.34 -2.67 -40.37
C PRO A 93 16.06 -3.71 -39.29
N VAL A 94 16.89 -4.76 -39.17
CA VAL A 94 16.74 -5.77 -38.11
C VAL A 94 16.95 -5.13 -36.73
N VAL A 95 18.00 -4.32 -36.55
CA VAL A 95 18.26 -3.64 -35.26
C VAL A 95 17.13 -2.69 -34.90
N LEU A 96 16.66 -1.87 -35.83
CA LEU A 96 15.49 -0.99 -35.60
C LEU A 96 14.23 -1.80 -35.31
N GLY A 97 14.06 -2.93 -36.00
CA GLY A 97 13.00 -3.89 -35.75
C GLY A 97 13.04 -4.45 -34.32
N LEU A 98 14.22 -4.81 -33.80
CA LEU A 98 14.35 -5.34 -32.44
C LEU A 98 13.91 -4.31 -31.39
N PHE A 99 14.31 -3.05 -31.55
CA PHE A 99 13.86 -1.97 -30.67
C PHE A 99 12.35 -1.72 -30.78
N ALA A 100 11.82 -1.68 -32.00
CA ALA A 100 10.39 -1.48 -32.23
C ALA A 100 9.53 -2.63 -31.70
N GLY A 101 10.00 -3.88 -31.85
CA GLY A 101 9.37 -5.06 -31.27
C GLY A 101 9.37 -5.01 -29.74
N GLY A 102 10.50 -4.64 -29.12
CA GLY A 102 10.58 -4.46 -27.67
C GLY A 102 9.67 -3.36 -27.14
N ALA A 103 9.55 -2.23 -27.85
CA ALA A 103 8.62 -1.16 -27.48
C ALA A 103 7.15 -1.59 -27.64
N ALA A 104 6.82 -2.33 -28.72
CA ALA A 104 5.47 -2.83 -28.95
C ALA A 104 5.06 -3.90 -27.93
N SER A 105 5.97 -4.76 -27.48
CA SER A 105 5.65 -5.79 -26.49
C SER A 105 5.29 -5.22 -25.13
N GLN A 106 5.78 -4.03 -24.76
CA GLN A 106 5.40 -3.35 -23.53
C GLN A 106 3.94 -2.86 -23.53
N GLN A 107 3.30 -2.76 -24.69
CA GLN A 107 1.91 -2.28 -24.85
C GLN A 107 0.87 -3.42 -24.81
N TRP A 108 1.24 -4.57 -24.23
CA TRP A 108 0.37 -5.74 -24.18
C TRP A 108 -0.95 -5.46 -23.44
N SER A 109 -0.92 -4.73 -22.33
CA SER A 109 -2.10 -4.38 -21.54
C SER A 109 -3.04 -3.46 -22.31
N THR A 110 -2.50 -2.41 -22.95
CA THR A 110 -3.25 -1.50 -23.84
C THR A 110 -3.98 -2.25 -24.94
N VAL A 111 -3.33 -3.23 -25.57
CA VAL A 111 -3.94 -4.02 -26.65
C VAL A 111 -4.97 -5.00 -26.11
N GLN A 112 -4.72 -5.65 -24.97
CA GLN A 112 -5.68 -6.57 -24.35
C GLN A 112 -6.94 -5.85 -23.89
N LEU A 113 -6.79 -4.69 -23.26
CA LEU A 113 -7.90 -3.83 -22.86
C LEU A 113 -8.68 -3.31 -24.07
N TRP A 114 -8.02 -2.99 -25.18
CA TRP A 114 -8.73 -2.60 -26.41
C TRP A 114 -9.55 -3.74 -27.02
N LEU A 115 -9.04 -4.98 -27.00
CA LEU A 115 -9.71 -6.14 -27.58
C LEU A 115 -10.87 -6.66 -26.71
N ASN A 116 -10.77 -6.52 -25.39
CA ASN A 116 -11.72 -7.09 -24.42
C ASN A 116 -12.56 -6.02 -23.70
N GLY A 117 -12.19 -4.75 -23.84
CA GLY A 117 -12.94 -3.60 -23.34
C GLY A 117 -14.31 -3.47 -24.02
N GLY A 118 -15.17 -2.65 -23.43
CA GLY A 118 -16.54 -2.48 -23.88
C GLY A 118 -17.08 -1.09 -23.58
N GLU A 119 -18.40 -0.96 -23.75
CA GLU A 119 -19.13 0.24 -23.34
C GLU A 119 -19.21 0.31 -21.81
N VAL A 120 -18.99 1.49 -21.26
CA VAL A 120 -19.09 1.76 -19.82
C VAL A 120 -20.52 2.14 -19.43
N GLY A 121 -21.30 2.69 -20.36
CA GLY A 121 -22.66 3.18 -20.12
C GLY A 121 -22.70 4.63 -19.61
N GLN A 122 -21.54 5.27 -19.47
CA GLN A 122 -21.40 6.70 -19.14
C GLN A 122 -20.72 7.41 -20.29
N THR A 123 -21.07 8.68 -20.53
CA THR A 123 -20.54 9.45 -21.67
C THR A 123 -19.79 10.70 -21.23
N ASP A 124 -18.78 11.10 -22.01
CA ASP A 124 -18.04 12.34 -21.75
C ASP A 124 -18.94 13.58 -21.97
N PRO A 125 -18.79 14.65 -21.16
CA PRO A 125 -19.65 15.82 -21.23
C PRO A 125 -19.40 16.72 -22.46
N GLN A 126 -18.32 16.49 -23.23
CA GLN A 126 -17.96 17.36 -24.36
C GLN A 126 -18.44 16.81 -25.72
N TRP A 127 -18.26 15.52 -25.98
CA TRP A 127 -18.61 14.86 -27.23
C TRP A 127 -19.80 13.92 -27.11
N GLY A 128 -20.19 13.53 -25.89
CA GLY A 128 -21.25 12.54 -25.66
C GLY A 128 -20.83 11.13 -26.11
N ILE A 129 -19.53 10.83 -26.09
CA ILE A 129 -18.97 9.53 -26.44
C ILE A 129 -18.84 8.70 -25.16
N ASP A 130 -19.13 7.41 -25.25
CA ASP A 130 -18.97 6.47 -24.13
C ASP A 130 -17.53 6.47 -23.59
N LEU A 131 -17.38 6.43 -22.26
CA LEU A 131 -16.08 6.46 -21.59
C LEU A 131 -15.18 5.28 -21.97
N GLY A 132 -15.73 4.15 -22.43
CA GLY A 132 -14.98 3.01 -22.96
C GLY A 132 -14.16 3.35 -24.20
N PHE A 133 -14.55 4.36 -24.98
CA PHE A 133 -13.70 4.90 -26.04
C PHE A 133 -12.39 5.46 -25.46
N TYR A 134 -12.46 6.18 -24.35
CA TYR A 134 -11.30 6.81 -23.72
C TYR A 134 -10.45 5.81 -22.95
N LEU A 135 -11.08 4.95 -22.13
CA LEU A 135 -10.38 3.97 -21.31
C LEU A 135 -9.69 2.87 -22.13
N PHE A 136 -10.30 2.43 -23.25
CA PHE A 136 -9.84 1.24 -23.96
C PHE A 136 -9.39 1.52 -25.41
N THR A 137 -10.16 2.29 -26.17
CA THR A 137 -9.96 2.40 -27.63
C THR A 137 -8.93 3.45 -28.02
N LEU A 138 -9.02 4.64 -27.42
CA LEU A 138 -8.18 5.79 -27.74
C LEU A 138 -6.69 5.53 -27.48
N PRO A 139 -6.27 4.89 -26.37
CA PRO A 139 -4.87 4.54 -26.13
C PRO A 139 -4.31 3.61 -27.21
N ALA A 140 -5.06 2.59 -27.61
CA ALA A 140 -4.65 1.65 -28.66
C ALA A 140 -4.54 2.32 -30.03
N LEU A 141 -5.51 3.17 -30.41
CA LEU A 141 -5.44 3.93 -31.66
C LEU A 141 -4.23 4.88 -31.68
N ARG A 142 -3.93 5.53 -30.56
CA ARG A 142 -2.76 6.40 -30.41
C ARG A 142 -1.45 5.63 -30.49
N PHE A 143 -1.38 4.46 -29.87
CA PHE A 143 -0.25 3.56 -30.00
C PHE A 143 -0.01 3.18 -31.47
N VAL A 144 -1.05 2.75 -32.18
CA VAL A 144 -0.95 2.36 -33.61
C VAL A 144 -0.49 3.54 -34.47
N VAL A 145 -1.10 4.72 -34.33
CA VAL A 145 -0.73 5.91 -35.11
C VAL A 145 0.72 6.35 -34.82
N SER A 146 1.12 6.37 -33.54
CA SER A 146 2.47 6.76 -33.13
C SER A 146 3.53 5.75 -33.61
N PHE A 147 3.21 4.46 -33.55
CA PHE A 147 4.07 3.39 -34.05
C PHE A 147 4.25 3.49 -35.57
N LEU A 148 3.16 3.63 -36.33
CA LEU A 148 3.22 3.82 -37.79
C LEU A 148 3.97 5.09 -38.17
N MET A 149 3.79 6.18 -37.41
CA MET A 149 4.53 7.42 -37.62
C MET A 149 6.04 7.19 -37.45
N ALA A 150 6.47 6.48 -36.41
CA ALA A 150 7.89 6.13 -36.21
C ALA A 150 8.45 5.30 -37.39
N VAL A 151 7.70 4.29 -37.84
CA VAL A 151 8.08 3.47 -39.01
C VAL A 151 8.23 4.33 -40.25
N LEU A 152 7.28 5.23 -40.52
CA LEU A 152 7.29 6.10 -41.70
C LEU A 152 8.41 7.14 -41.65
N VAL A 153 8.67 7.75 -40.50
CA VAL A 153 9.77 8.71 -40.32
C VAL A 153 11.12 8.03 -40.52
N LEU A 154 11.37 6.91 -39.86
CA LEU A 154 12.62 6.17 -40.02
C LEU A 154 12.80 5.65 -41.46
N SER A 155 11.72 5.18 -42.09
CA SER A 155 11.72 4.81 -43.50
C SER A 155 12.04 5.99 -44.41
N THR A 156 11.53 7.19 -44.09
CA THR A 156 11.80 8.42 -44.84
C THR A 156 13.26 8.85 -44.68
N VAL A 157 13.79 8.85 -43.47
CA VAL A 157 15.21 9.16 -43.20
C VAL A 157 16.11 8.18 -43.96
N ALA A 158 15.81 6.89 -43.89
CA ALA A 158 16.52 5.84 -44.61
C ALA A 158 16.46 6.03 -46.13
N ALA A 159 15.28 6.39 -46.67
CA ALA A 159 15.10 6.69 -48.09
C ALA A 159 15.94 7.89 -48.52
N VAL A 160 15.88 9.00 -47.76
CA VAL A 160 16.61 10.24 -48.06
C VAL A 160 18.11 10.00 -48.02
N ALA A 161 18.62 9.35 -46.97
CA ALA A 161 20.03 9.03 -46.82
C ALA A 161 20.53 8.15 -47.99
N THR A 162 19.76 7.13 -48.37
CA THR A 162 20.13 6.22 -49.47
C THR A 162 20.07 6.90 -50.83
N HIS A 163 19.02 7.68 -51.11
CA HIS A 163 18.91 8.43 -52.36
C HIS A 163 19.99 9.52 -52.46
N TYR A 164 20.37 10.16 -51.35
CA TYR A 164 21.46 11.12 -51.32
C TYR A 164 22.82 10.43 -51.55
N LEU A 165 23.09 9.37 -50.80
CA LEU A 165 24.33 8.61 -50.91
C LEU A 165 24.51 8.06 -52.32
N TYR A 166 23.51 7.45 -52.96
CA TYR A 166 23.62 6.84 -54.30
C TYR A 166 23.21 7.76 -55.46
N GLY A 167 23.06 9.07 -55.23
CA GLY A 167 22.89 10.07 -56.29
C GLY A 167 21.49 10.18 -56.91
N GLY A 168 20.49 9.54 -56.30
CA GLY A 168 19.05 9.69 -56.60
C GLY A 168 18.46 11.04 -56.15
N LEU A 169 19.07 11.67 -55.13
CA LEU A 169 18.79 13.02 -54.61
C LEU A 169 20.09 13.85 -54.65
N ARG A 170 20.03 15.09 -55.16
CA ARG A 170 21.19 15.98 -55.28
C ARG A 170 20.93 17.33 -54.62
N ILE A 171 21.85 17.78 -53.76
CA ILE A 171 21.77 19.07 -53.04
C ILE A 171 22.73 20.08 -53.72
N GLY A 172 22.56 20.33 -55.02
CA GLY A 172 23.46 21.20 -55.79
C GLY A 172 23.43 20.89 -57.29
N GLY A 173 23.58 21.93 -58.13
CA GLY A 173 23.61 21.82 -59.61
C GLY A 173 23.08 23.04 -60.36
N GLY A 174 23.55 23.26 -61.59
CA GLY A 174 23.19 24.40 -62.44
C GLY A 174 21.67 24.53 -62.68
N ALA A 175 21.19 25.77 -62.84
CA ALA A 175 19.78 26.08 -63.05
C ALA A 175 19.21 25.30 -64.25
N GLY A 176 18.33 24.33 -63.99
CA GLY A 176 17.65 23.53 -65.03
C GLY A 176 17.90 22.02 -64.99
N ALA A 177 18.90 21.51 -64.24
CA ALA A 177 19.10 20.07 -64.09
C ALA A 177 18.11 19.45 -63.08
N PRO A 178 17.48 18.28 -63.37
CA PRO A 178 16.57 17.62 -62.44
C PRO A 178 17.32 17.17 -61.17
N ARG A 179 16.90 17.70 -60.02
CA ARG A 179 17.54 17.46 -58.70
C ARG A 179 17.21 16.10 -58.08
N THR A 180 16.23 15.37 -58.65
CA THR A 180 15.79 14.03 -58.21
C THR A 180 15.51 13.15 -59.42
N THR A 181 15.80 11.85 -59.33
CA THR A 181 15.36 10.87 -60.35
C THR A 181 13.85 10.62 -60.23
N ARG A 182 13.19 10.13 -61.29
CA ARG A 182 11.75 9.79 -61.24
C ARG A 182 11.43 8.80 -60.12
N ALA A 183 12.28 7.79 -59.93
CA ALA A 183 12.08 6.76 -58.91
C ALA A 183 12.29 7.31 -57.48
N ALA A 184 13.34 8.12 -57.26
CA ALA A 184 13.57 8.80 -55.98
C ALA A 184 12.41 9.74 -55.63
N ARG A 185 11.91 10.45 -56.64
CA ARG A 185 10.81 11.39 -56.51
C ARG A 185 9.49 10.73 -56.13
N VAL A 186 9.10 9.66 -56.81
CA VAL A 186 7.88 8.91 -56.46
C VAL A 186 8.01 8.32 -55.06
N HIS A 187 9.15 7.70 -54.73
CA HIS A 187 9.36 7.09 -53.42
C HIS A 187 9.26 8.08 -52.26
N LEU A 188 10.05 9.16 -52.32
CA LEU A 188 10.06 10.19 -51.28
C LEU A 188 8.72 10.95 -51.20
N SER A 189 8.03 11.10 -52.33
CA SER A 189 6.70 11.72 -52.34
C SER A 189 5.64 10.84 -51.68
N VAL A 190 5.64 9.53 -51.94
CA VAL A 190 4.70 8.60 -51.30
C VAL A 190 4.97 8.50 -49.80
N LEU A 191 6.24 8.38 -49.38
CA LEU A 191 6.60 8.38 -47.97
C LEU A 191 6.21 9.69 -47.28
N GLY A 192 6.47 10.84 -47.91
CA GLY A 192 6.01 12.14 -47.44
C GLY A 192 4.50 12.20 -47.27
N ALA A 193 3.73 11.75 -48.27
CA ALA A 193 2.27 11.70 -48.18
C ALA A 193 1.78 10.83 -47.01
N LEU A 194 2.36 9.64 -46.82
CA LEU A 194 2.01 8.76 -45.71
C LEU A 194 2.35 9.36 -44.34
N VAL A 195 3.52 10.01 -44.21
CA VAL A 195 3.89 10.75 -43.00
C VAL A 195 2.86 11.85 -42.71
N LEU A 196 2.44 12.60 -43.72
CA LEU A 196 1.43 13.66 -43.55
C LEU A 196 0.05 13.09 -43.19
N LEU A 197 -0.33 11.91 -43.70
CA LEU A 197 -1.56 11.24 -43.29
C LEU A 197 -1.49 10.73 -41.84
N ALA A 198 -0.35 10.21 -41.40
CA ALA A 198 -0.14 9.82 -40.01
C ALA A 198 -0.21 11.04 -39.06
N ILE A 199 0.37 12.17 -39.46
CA ILE A 199 0.22 13.46 -38.76
C ILE A 199 -1.25 13.89 -38.71
N ALA A 200 -1.99 13.76 -39.82
CA ALA A 200 -3.42 14.11 -39.86
C ALA A 200 -4.24 13.24 -38.90
N ALA A 201 -3.99 11.92 -38.87
CA ALA A 201 -4.63 11.01 -37.93
C ALA A 201 -4.29 11.37 -36.47
N GLY A 202 -3.02 11.72 -36.19
CA GLY A 202 -2.59 12.20 -34.87
C GLY A 202 -3.36 13.45 -34.44
N TYR A 203 -3.44 14.47 -35.29
CA TYR A 203 -4.22 15.68 -34.99
C TYR A 203 -5.72 15.40 -34.80
N TRP A 204 -6.27 14.42 -35.52
CA TRP A 204 -7.66 14.04 -35.33
C TRP A 204 -7.91 13.38 -33.97
N LEU A 205 -7.02 12.46 -33.55
CA LEU A 205 -7.10 11.81 -32.25
C LEU A 205 -6.84 12.78 -31.08
N ASP A 206 -5.93 13.73 -31.26
CA ASP A 206 -5.62 14.77 -30.27
C ASP A 206 -6.85 15.55 -29.81
N ARG A 207 -7.88 15.69 -30.65
CA ARG A 207 -9.12 16.38 -30.30
C ARG A 207 -9.84 15.73 -29.11
N TYR A 208 -9.78 14.40 -29.00
CA TYR A 208 -10.42 13.66 -27.92
C TYR A 208 -9.54 13.67 -26.67
N SER A 209 -8.24 13.47 -26.85
CA SER A 209 -7.33 13.34 -25.72
C SER A 209 -6.99 14.64 -25.02
N ILE A 210 -7.40 15.79 -25.57
CA ILE A 210 -7.38 17.06 -24.83
C ILE A 210 -8.22 16.95 -23.56
N LEU A 211 -9.25 16.09 -23.51
CA LEU A 211 -10.08 15.89 -22.32
C LEU A 211 -9.36 15.13 -21.20
N THR A 212 -8.40 14.27 -21.53
CA THR A 212 -7.59 13.49 -20.56
C THR A 212 -6.22 14.11 -20.32
N LYS A 213 -5.96 15.28 -20.91
CA LYS A 213 -4.66 15.91 -20.87
C LYS A 213 -4.43 16.55 -19.50
N GLN A 214 -3.28 16.23 -18.91
CA GLN A 214 -2.75 16.95 -17.76
C GLN A 214 -2.35 18.37 -18.20
N GLN A 215 -3.06 19.38 -17.67
CA GLN A 215 -2.72 20.79 -17.90
C GLN A 215 -1.39 21.10 -17.19
N THR A 216 -0.51 21.81 -17.88
CA THR A 216 0.79 22.28 -17.35
C THR A 216 0.73 23.80 -17.23
N GLY A 217 0.74 24.37 -16.02
CA GLY A 217 0.69 25.82 -15.81
C GLY A 217 -0.10 26.25 -14.56
N GLU A 218 -0.64 27.48 -14.59
CA GLU A 218 -1.38 28.13 -13.48
C GLU A 218 -2.81 27.59 -13.26
N GLN A 219 -3.30 26.69 -14.13
CA GLN A 219 -4.63 26.10 -13.99
C GLN A 219 -4.63 25.03 -12.88
N ARG A 220 -5.54 25.20 -11.91
CA ARG A 220 -5.66 24.35 -10.70
C ARG A 220 -6.51 23.09 -10.90
N TRP A 221 -6.98 22.83 -12.13
CA TRP A 221 -7.95 21.78 -12.45
C TRP A 221 -7.60 21.09 -13.78
N GLN A 222 -8.15 19.90 -14.04
CA GLN A 222 -7.77 19.06 -15.19
C GLN A 222 -8.85 18.94 -16.26
N GLY A 223 -8.42 18.66 -17.49
CA GLY A 223 -9.30 18.54 -18.65
C GLY A 223 -9.30 19.77 -19.55
N ALA A 224 -10.25 19.82 -20.48
CA ALA A 224 -10.29 20.83 -21.53
C ALA A 224 -11.00 22.11 -21.06
N GLY A 225 -10.32 23.25 -21.08
CA GLY A 225 -10.90 24.55 -20.77
C GLY A 225 -11.53 25.27 -21.94
N PHE A 226 -11.97 26.50 -21.69
CA PHE A 226 -12.66 27.31 -22.67
C PHE A 226 -11.86 27.45 -23.96
N THR A 227 -10.59 27.83 -23.82
CA THR A 227 -9.67 27.99 -24.95
C THR A 227 -9.44 26.65 -25.66
N ASP A 228 -9.39 25.54 -24.95
CA ASP A 228 -9.20 24.23 -25.56
C ASP A 228 -10.38 23.85 -26.45
N VAL A 229 -11.60 24.02 -25.93
CA VAL A 229 -12.84 23.66 -26.63
C VAL A 229 -13.11 24.58 -27.82
N HIS A 230 -12.92 25.89 -27.64
CA HIS A 230 -13.29 26.88 -28.66
C HIS A 230 -12.16 27.20 -29.64
N ALA A 231 -10.89 26.98 -29.27
CA ALA A 231 -9.76 27.31 -30.12
C ALA A 231 -8.88 26.10 -30.46
N VAL A 232 -8.44 25.31 -29.49
CA VAL A 232 -7.46 24.24 -29.74
C VAL A 232 -8.06 23.06 -30.51
N ILE A 233 -9.23 22.56 -30.11
CA ILE A 233 -9.93 21.46 -30.78
C ILE A 233 -10.24 21.79 -32.25
N PRO A 234 -10.84 22.95 -32.60
CA PRO A 234 -11.02 23.37 -33.99
C PRO A 234 -9.70 23.52 -34.75
N SER A 235 -8.67 24.05 -34.10
CA SER A 235 -7.34 24.21 -34.70
C SER A 235 -6.73 22.88 -35.09
N LYS A 236 -6.82 21.86 -34.22
CA LYS A 236 -6.38 20.49 -34.50
C LYS A 236 -7.15 19.90 -35.69
N ALA A 237 -8.46 20.12 -35.79
CA ALA A 237 -9.25 19.69 -36.94
C ALA A 237 -8.79 20.36 -38.26
N ILE A 238 -8.55 21.68 -38.24
CA ILE A 238 -8.04 22.42 -39.42
C ILE A 238 -6.66 21.89 -39.83
N LEU A 239 -5.77 21.65 -38.87
CA LEU A 239 -4.43 21.12 -39.14
C LEU A 239 -4.46 19.69 -39.68
N ALA A 240 -5.39 18.86 -39.21
CA ALA A 240 -5.61 17.52 -39.78
C ALA A 240 -6.01 17.61 -41.26
N VAL A 241 -6.97 18.47 -41.60
CA VAL A 241 -7.39 18.69 -42.99
C VAL A 241 -6.25 19.27 -43.83
N ALA A 242 -5.50 20.24 -43.30
CA ALA A 242 -4.35 20.81 -43.97
C ALA A 242 -3.27 19.75 -44.27
N ALA A 243 -2.99 18.86 -43.32
CA ALA A 243 -2.05 17.76 -43.50
C ALA A 243 -2.51 16.79 -44.61
N VAL A 244 -3.80 16.48 -44.71
CA VAL A 244 -4.37 15.68 -45.82
C VAL A 244 -4.18 16.39 -47.17
N VAL A 245 -4.40 17.71 -47.23
CA VAL A 245 -4.19 18.50 -48.45
C VAL A 245 -2.71 18.49 -48.87
N VAL A 246 -1.79 18.65 -47.91
CA VAL A 246 -0.35 18.57 -48.17
C VAL A 246 0.06 17.16 -48.61
N ALA A 247 -0.52 16.11 -48.03
CA ALA A 247 -0.33 14.74 -48.51
C ALA A 247 -0.75 14.58 -49.97
N GLY A 248 -1.88 15.19 -50.37
CA GLY A 248 -2.29 15.26 -51.77
C GLY A 248 -1.29 15.98 -52.68
N ALA A 249 -0.66 17.06 -52.20
CA ALA A 249 0.39 17.77 -52.92
C ALA A 249 1.65 16.90 -53.13
N PHE A 250 2.04 16.11 -52.13
CA PHE A 250 3.10 15.12 -52.27
C PHE A 250 2.76 14.08 -53.34
N ILE A 251 1.54 13.52 -53.33
CA ILE A 251 1.09 12.58 -54.37
C ILE A 251 1.14 13.24 -55.75
N ALA A 252 0.71 14.49 -55.89
CA ALA A 252 0.79 15.23 -57.15
C ALA A 252 2.25 15.43 -57.63
N THR A 253 3.20 15.61 -56.72
CA THR A 253 4.64 15.71 -57.04
C THR A 253 5.20 14.39 -57.57
N ALA A 254 4.68 13.24 -57.16
CA ALA A 254 5.08 11.96 -57.72
C ALA A 254 4.90 11.93 -59.26
N PHE A 255 3.79 12.51 -59.76
CA PHE A 255 3.46 12.60 -61.18
C PHE A 255 4.12 13.80 -61.88
N THR A 256 3.96 15.00 -61.34
CA THR A 256 4.36 16.27 -61.99
C THR A 256 5.85 16.60 -61.82
N GLY A 257 6.46 16.10 -60.75
CA GLY A 257 7.84 16.37 -60.35
C GLY A 257 8.17 17.76 -59.87
N ASN A 258 7.15 18.58 -59.60
CA ASN A 258 7.32 19.90 -59.03
C ASN A 258 7.35 19.82 -57.49
N TRP A 259 8.55 19.81 -56.91
CA TRP A 259 8.75 19.81 -55.45
C TRP A 259 8.33 21.11 -54.75
N ARG A 260 8.07 22.18 -55.51
CA ARG A 260 7.65 23.47 -54.94
C ARG A 260 6.30 23.37 -54.23
N LEU A 261 5.36 22.61 -54.79
CA LEU A 261 4.01 22.47 -54.22
C LEU A 261 4.01 21.85 -52.82
N PRO A 262 4.61 20.66 -52.58
CA PRO A 262 4.66 20.08 -51.24
C PRO A 262 5.58 20.87 -50.30
N ALA A 263 6.67 21.48 -50.80
CA ALA A 263 7.53 22.32 -49.96
C ALA A 263 6.79 23.57 -49.45
N ILE A 264 6.05 24.25 -50.33
CA ILE A 264 5.18 25.38 -49.94
C ILE A 264 4.07 24.88 -49.02
N GLY A 265 3.45 23.73 -49.33
CA GLY A 265 2.40 23.14 -48.50
C GLY A 265 2.86 22.83 -47.07
N VAL A 266 4.00 22.15 -46.91
CA VAL A 266 4.61 21.89 -45.60
C VAL A 266 5.00 23.20 -44.91
N GLY A 267 5.64 24.14 -45.61
CA GLY A 267 6.01 25.43 -45.04
C GLY A 267 4.79 26.21 -44.54
N LEU A 268 3.72 26.29 -45.34
CA LEU A 268 2.46 26.91 -44.97
C LEU A 268 1.77 26.16 -43.84
N MET A 269 1.81 24.82 -43.83
CA MET A 269 1.24 24.02 -42.74
C MET A 269 1.99 24.24 -41.42
N VAL A 270 3.32 24.35 -41.44
CA VAL A 270 4.11 24.68 -40.25
C VAL A 270 3.77 26.09 -39.76
N VAL A 271 3.69 27.07 -40.66
CA VAL A 271 3.24 28.43 -40.31
C VAL A 271 1.80 28.40 -39.76
N ALA A 272 0.89 27.66 -40.39
CA ALA A 272 -0.48 27.49 -39.92
C ALA A 272 -0.53 26.77 -38.57
N ALA A 273 0.32 25.79 -38.31
CA ALA A 273 0.39 25.11 -37.02
C ALA A 273 0.79 26.08 -35.90
N VAL A 274 1.75 26.97 -36.17
CA VAL A 274 2.15 28.02 -35.21
C VAL A 274 1.02 29.05 -35.03
N VAL A 275 0.44 29.53 -36.13
CA VAL A 275 -0.57 30.59 -36.08
C VAL A 275 -1.90 30.08 -35.54
N VAL A 276 -2.45 29.03 -36.14
CA VAL A 276 -3.75 28.45 -35.78
C VAL A 276 -3.62 27.63 -34.49
N GLY A 277 -2.56 26.83 -34.34
CA GLY A 277 -2.39 25.98 -33.16
C GLY A 277 -1.80 26.67 -31.93
N GLY A 278 -1.13 27.81 -32.08
CA GLY A 278 -0.47 28.52 -30.96
C GLY A 278 -0.97 29.94 -30.77
N VAL A 279 -0.85 30.79 -31.79
CA VAL A 279 -1.20 32.22 -31.68
C VAL A 279 -2.70 32.42 -31.46
N TYR A 280 -3.55 31.71 -32.19
CA TYR A 280 -5.00 31.86 -32.06
C TYR A 280 -5.52 31.46 -30.65
N PRO A 281 -5.19 30.27 -30.09
CA PRO A 281 -5.49 29.94 -28.71
C PRO A 281 -4.94 30.97 -27.71
N ALA A 282 -3.71 31.46 -27.89
CA ALA A 282 -3.14 32.48 -27.01
C ALA A 282 -3.91 33.81 -27.04
N VAL A 283 -4.44 34.19 -28.21
CA VAL A 283 -5.31 35.38 -28.35
C VAL A 283 -6.64 35.15 -27.62
N VAL A 284 -7.27 33.98 -27.78
CA VAL A 284 -8.50 33.63 -27.07
C VAL A 284 -8.27 33.64 -25.56
N GLN A 285 -7.21 32.98 -25.09
CA GLN A 285 -6.85 32.95 -23.68
C GLN A 285 -6.65 34.36 -23.11
N ARG A 286 -5.88 35.21 -23.80
CA ARG A 286 -5.50 36.54 -23.29
C ARG A 286 -6.64 37.55 -23.32
N PHE A 287 -7.46 37.53 -24.36
CA PHE A 287 -8.44 38.59 -24.60
C PHE A 287 -9.89 38.19 -24.30
N GLN A 288 -10.22 36.90 -24.25
CA GLN A 288 -11.56 36.43 -23.91
C GLN A 288 -11.61 35.76 -22.54
N VAL A 289 -10.67 34.86 -22.25
CA VAL A 289 -10.69 34.06 -21.01
C VAL A 289 -10.13 34.83 -19.82
N GLN A 290 -8.87 35.26 -19.85
CA GLN A 290 -8.21 35.92 -18.71
C GLN A 290 -9.00 37.11 -18.11
N PRO A 291 -9.67 37.98 -18.89
CA PRO A 291 -10.48 39.06 -18.32
C PRO A 291 -11.74 38.59 -17.58
N ASN A 292 -12.31 37.43 -17.95
CA ASN A 292 -13.56 36.87 -17.42
C ASN A 292 -13.39 35.41 -17.02
N GLN A 293 -12.24 35.07 -16.42
CA GLN A 293 -11.77 33.68 -16.35
C GLN A 293 -12.70 32.78 -15.52
N GLN A 294 -13.24 33.31 -14.41
CA GLN A 294 -14.18 32.58 -13.56
C GLN A 294 -15.41 32.13 -14.35
N ASP A 295 -16.06 33.05 -15.06
CA ASP A 295 -17.28 32.76 -15.82
C ASP A 295 -16.98 31.88 -17.05
N ALA A 296 -15.89 32.16 -17.76
CA ALA A 296 -15.52 31.42 -18.96
C ALA A 296 -15.12 29.97 -18.66
N GLU A 297 -14.48 29.71 -17.52
CA GLU A 297 -14.01 28.38 -17.14
C GLU A 297 -15.00 27.60 -16.27
N SER A 298 -16.06 28.24 -15.74
CA SER A 298 -17.00 27.64 -14.78
C SER A 298 -17.59 26.31 -15.25
N GLU A 299 -17.99 26.20 -16.53
CA GLU A 299 -18.55 24.97 -17.07
C GLU A 299 -17.52 23.82 -17.07
N TYR A 300 -16.26 24.13 -17.41
CA TYR A 300 -15.20 23.13 -17.51
C TYR A 300 -14.66 22.71 -16.15
N ILE A 301 -14.65 23.64 -15.19
CA ILE A 301 -14.37 23.34 -13.79
C ILE A 301 -15.46 22.42 -13.23
N GLN A 302 -16.75 22.67 -13.50
CA GLN A 302 -17.81 21.78 -13.04
C GLN A 302 -17.66 20.36 -13.61
N ARG A 303 -17.37 20.24 -14.91
CA ARG A 303 -17.08 18.93 -15.53
C ARG A 303 -15.89 18.22 -14.88
N ASN A 304 -14.86 18.96 -14.48
CA ASN A 304 -13.72 18.41 -13.76
C ASN A 304 -14.09 17.93 -12.35
N ILE A 305 -14.90 18.71 -11.62
CA ILE A 305 -15.41 18.32 -10.30
C ILE A 305 -16.22 17.03 -10.43
N ASP A 306 -17.25 17.03 -11.28
CA ASP A 306 -18.17 15.90 -11.44
C ASP A 306 -17.42 14.63 -11.90
N ALA A 307 -16.51 14.77 -12.87
CA ALA A 307 -15.69 13.66 -13.37
C ALA A 307 -14.71 13.14 -12.32
N THR A 308 -14.11 14.01 -11.51
CA THR A 308 -13.20 13.60 -10.44
C THR A 308 -13.94 12.85 -9.35
N LEU A 309 -15.10 13.36 -8.91
CA LEU A 309 -15.91 12.68 -7.91
C LEU A 309 -16.37 11.30 -8.41
N ALA A 310 -16.79 11.20 -9.68
CA ALA A 310 -17.14 9.92 -10.28
C ALA A 310 -15.92 8.97 -10.39
N ALA A 311 -14.79 9.43 -10.92
CA ALA A 311 -13.64 8.58 -11.22
C ALA A 311 -12.93 8.03 -9.96
N TYR A 312 -13.16 8.63 -8.80
CA TYR A 312 -12.56 8.23 -7.52
C TYR A 312 -13.55 7.72 -6.47
N ASP A 313 -14.82 7.53 -6.86
CA ASP A 313 -15.89 7.03 -6.00
C ASP A 313 -16.15 7.94 -4.79
N LEU A 314 -16.35 9.23 -5.07
CA LEU A 314 -16.55 10.30 -4.09
C LEU A 314 -17.89 11.06 -4.29
N GLN A 315 -18.80 10.54 -5.11
CA GLN A 315 -20.07 11.21 -5.40
C GLN A 315 -21.04 11.15 -4.21
N ASP A 316 -20.95 10.09 -3.41
CA ASP A 316 -21.87 9.77 -2.32
C ASP A 316 -21.28 10.05 -0.93
N VAL A 317 -20.35 11.02 -0.82
CA VAL A 317 -19.84 11.47 0.48
C VAL A 317 -20.93 12.23 1.22
N GLU A 318 -21.31 11.75 2.40
CA GLU A 318 -22.30 12.40 3.26
C GLU A 318 -21.63 13.54 4.04
N ILE A 319 -21.94 14.78 3.69
CA ILE A 319 -21.39 15.98 4.34
C ILE A 319 -22.39 16.51 5.36
N SER A 320 -21.95 16.75 6.59
CA SER A 320 -22.75 17.37 7.64
C SER A 320 -21.97 18.47 8.37
N GLU A 321 -22.65 19.58 8.66
CA GLU A 321 -22.08 20.64 9.51
C GLU A 321 -21.95 20.14 10.95
N TYR A 322 -20.80 20.38 11.57
CA TYR A 322 -20.49 19.93 12.93
C TYR A 322 -19.96 21.08 13.79
N ASP A 323 -20.84 21.67 14.58
CA ASP A 323 -20.49 22.68 15.59
C ASP A 323 -20.05 21.99 16.88
N ALA A 324 -18.75 21.73 16.96
CA ALA A 324 -18.15 20.99 18.05
C ALA A 324 -18.16 21.77 19.37
N LYS A 325 -18.72 21.17 20.42
CA LYS A 325 -18.61 21.67 21.79
C LYS A 325 -17.15 21.65 22.26
N VAL A 326 -16.76 22.70 22.97
CA VAL A 326 -15.41 22.87 23.55
C VAL A 326 -15.42 22.87 25.08
N THR A 327 -16.55 22.56 25.71
CA THR A 327 -16.68 22.52 27.17
C THR A 327 -16.97 21.09 27.60
N ALA A 328 -16.10 20.53 28.43
CA ALA A 328 -16.29 19.20 29.01
C ALA A 328 -17.41 19.27 30.08
N GLU A 329 -18.39 18.38 29.98
CA GLU A 329 -19.47 18.25 30.97
C GLU A 329 -19.46 16.82 31.56
N PRO A 330 -19.70 16.65 32.88
CA PRO A 330 -19.78 15.32 33.48
C PRO A 330 -20.80 14.43 32.77
N GLY A 331 -20.39 13.21 32.43
CA GLY A 331 -21.22 12.23 31.74
C GLY A 331 -21.39 12.46 30.24
N ALA A 332 -20.61 13.36 29.62
CA ALA A 332 -20.77 13.74 28.21
C ALA A 332 -20.53 12.58 27.23
N LEU A 333 -19.74 11.56 27.59
CA LEU A 333 -19.41 10.44 26.69
C LEU A 333 -20.42 9.28 26.75
N ARG A 334 -21.48 9.38 27.56
CA ARG A 334 -22.44 8.29 27.77
C ARG A 334 -23.12 7.82 26.49
N GLU A 335 -23.44 8.73 25.58
CA GLU A 335 -24.04 8.40 24.29
C GLU A 335 -23.04 7.76 23.32
N ASN A 336 -21.73 7.87 23.59
CA ASN A 336 -20.65 7.33 22.77
C ASN A 336 -19.84 6.25 23.51
N ALA A 337 -20.43 5.59 24.51
CA ALA A 337 -19.73 4.67 25.39
C ALA A 337 -19.00 3.54 24.63
N GLN A 338 -19.59 3.03 23.54
CA GLN A 338 -18.94 2.03 22.66
C GLN A 338 -17.67 2.57 22.00
N THR A 339 -17.69 3.81 21.53
CA THR A 339 -16.51 4.45 20.93
C THR A 339 -15.43 4.67 21.98
N THR A 340 -15.81 5.19 23.16
CA THR A 340 -14.88 5.44 24.26
C THR A 340 -14.24 4.15 24.77
N ALA A 341 -15.01 3.07 24.88
CA ALA A 341 -14.49 1.77 25.26
C ALA A 341 -13.47 1.24 24.23
N SER A 342 -13.70 1.48 22.94
CA SER A 342 -12.87 0.95 21.84
C SER A 342 -11.67 1.83 21.45
N ILE A 343 -11.41 2.94 22.16
CA ILE A 343 -10.27 3.81 21.85
C ILE A 343 -8.96 3.01 21.95
N ARG A 344 -8.29 2.83 20.81
CA ARG A 344 -7.04 2.07 20.75
C ARG A 344 -5.91 2.82 21.43
N LEU A 345 -5.38 2.23 22.50
CA LEU A 345 -4.17 2.68 23.18
C LEU A 345 -2.91 2.05 22.60
N LEU A 346 -3.02 0.81 22.10
CA LEU A 346 -1.93 0.04 21.55
C LEU A 346 -1.59 0.51 20.12
N ASP A 347 -0.47 1.19 19.96
CA ASP A 347 -0.04 1.76 18.68
C ASP A 347 0.72 0.72 17.84
N PRO A 348 0.16 0.25 16.72
CA PRO A 348 0.78 -0.79 15.89
C PRO A 348 2.15 -0.38 15.32
N ASN A 349 2.46 0.91 15.24
CA ASN A 349 3.72 1.43 14.70
C ASN A 349 4.82 1.56 15.77
N ILE A 350 4.49 1.33 17.03
CA ILE A 350 5.43 1.44 18.17
C ILE A 350 5.67 0.10 18.84
N VAL A 351 4.66 -0.75 18.96
CA VAL A 351 4.70 -1.90 19.89
C VAL A 351 5.32 -3.19 19.34
N SER A 352 5.75 -3.22 18.07
CA SER A 352 6.46 -4.36 17.49
C SER A 352 7.64 -4.86 18.35
N PRO A 353 8.53 -4.02 18.91
CA PRO A 353 9.59 -4.47 19.82
C PRO A 353 9.07 -5.14 21.10
N SER A 354 7.87 -4.77 21.57
CA SER A 354 7.23 -5.39 22.74
C SER A 354 6.64 -6.76 22.38
N PHE A 355 6.04 -6.90 21.20
CA PHE A 355 5.66 -8.21 20.65
C PHE A 355 6.89 -9.11 20.52
N LYS A 356 7.99 -8.60 19.96
CA LYS A 356 9.25 -9.34 19.87
C LYS A 356 9.75 -9.75 21.25
N GLN A 357 9.88 -8.82 22.20
CA GLN A 357 10.44 -9.14 23.51
C GLN A 357 9.60 -10.16 24.30
N LEU A 358 8.27 -10.12 24.16
CA LEU A 358 7.36 -10.94 24.97
C LEU A 358 6.93 -12.24 24.28
N GLN A 359 6.94 -12.29 22.95
CA GLN A 359 6.35 -13.37 22.16
C GLN A 359 7.30 -14.00 21.14
N GLN A 360 8.54 -13.53 20.97
CA GLN A 360 9.50 -14.10 20.01
C GLN A 360 9.92 -15.54 20.35
N ILE A 361 10.18 -15.84 21.63
CA ILE A 361 10.61 -17.15 22.19
C ILE A 361 11.99 -17.67 21.70
N ARG A 362 12.33 -17.52 20.40
CA ARG A 362 13.61 -17.89 19.78
C ARG A 362 14.12 -16.80 18.85
N GLY A 363 15.44 -16.62 18.81
CA GLY A 363 16.07 -15.50 18.09
C GLY A 363 15.76 -15.44 16.59
N PHE A 364 15.47 -16.58 15.96
CA PHE A 364 15.11 -16.69 14.54
C PHE A 364 13.64 -16.45 14.22
N TYR A 365 12.77 -16.21 15.21
CA TYR A 365 11.45 -15.64 14.95
C TYR A 365 11.50 -14.13 15.02
N ASN A 366 10.68 -13.43 14.24
CA ASN A 366 10.58 -11.98 14.29
C ASN A 366 9.15 -11.51 13.97
N PHE A 367 8.89 -10.24 14.24
CA PHE A 367 7.65 -9.56 13.86
C PHE A 367 7.98 -8.40 12.90
N PRO A 368 7.04 -8.02 12.02
CA PRO A 368 7.20 -6.85 11.16
C PRO A 368 7.36 -5.57 12.00
N ASP A 369 7.96 -4.53 11.43
CA ASP A 369 8.21 -3.26 12.12
C ASP A 369 6.94 -2.44 12.39
N SER A 370 5.89 -2.64 11.59
CA SER A 370 4.53 -2.15 11.81
C SER A 370 3.58 -3.34 11.90
N LEU A 371 2.69 -3.33 12.89
CA LEU A 371 1.69 -4.39 13.09
C LEU A 371 0.37 -4.04 12.40
N SER A 372 -0.52 -5.03 12.26
CA SER A 372 -1.84 -4.83 11.66
C SER A 372 -2.92 -4.59 12.72
N VAL A 373 -3.98 -3.90 12.32
CA VAL A 373 -5.19 -3.70 13.13
C VAL A 373 -6.34 -4.48 12.49
N ASP A 374 -7.08 -5.21 13.29
CA ASP A 374 -8.26 -5.93 12.87
C ASP A 374 -9.34 -5.90 13.96
N ARG A 375 -10.50 -6.52 13.72
CA ARG A 375 -11.55 -6.74 14.72
C ARG A 375 -11.85 -8.23 14.85
N TYR A 376 -12.05 -8.67 16.09
CA TYR A 376 -12.50 -10.02 16.40
C TYR A 376 -13.71 -9.94 17.34
N THR A 377 -14.64 -10.87 17.18
CA THR A 377 -15.72 -11.03 18.17
C THR A 377 -15.23 -11.96 19.27
N ILE A 378 -15.00 -11.40 20.45
CA ILE A 378 -14.47 -12.09 21.62
C ILE A 378 -15.54 -12.03 22.71
N ASP A 379 -15.95 -13.19 23.25
CA ASP A 379 -17.05 -13.30 24.23
C ASP A 379 -18.37 -12.63 23.79
N GLY A 380 -18.62 -12.55 22.49
CA GLY A 380 -19.82 -11.92 21.92
C GLY A 380 -19.72 -10.39 21.74
N GLU A 381 -18.58 -9.79 22.04
CA GLU A 381 -18.30 -8.37 21.85
C GLU A 381 -17.24 -8.15 20.76
N SER A 382 -17.47 -7.18 19.87
CA SER A 382 -16.45 -6.80 18.89
C SER A 382 -15.30 -6.05 19.57
N ARG A 383 -14.07 -6.48 19.34
CA ARG A 383 -12.86 -5.93 19.96
C ARG A 383 -11.80 -5.59 18.91
N ASP A 384 -11.40 -4.32 18.89
CA ASP A 384 -10.24 -3.86 18.13
C ASP A 384 -8.98 -4.60 18.61
N THR A 385 -8.25 -5.17 17.66
CA THR A 385 -7.11 -6.06 17.90
C THR A 385 -5.89 -5.58 17.14
N VAL A 386 -4.73 -5.60 17.79
CA VAL A 386 -3.43 -5.50 17.09
C VAL A 386 -2.88 -6.90 16.90
N ILE A 387 -2.68 -7.28 15.64
CA ILE A 387 -2.35 -8.65 15.20
C ILE A 387 -1.07 -8.68 14.38
N ALA A 388 -0.30 -9.75 14.55
CA ALA A 388 0.88 -10.06 13.77
C ALA A 388 1.12 -11.57 13.72
N VAL A 389 1.95 -12.02 12.77
CA VAL A 389 2.42 -13.42 12.73
C VAL A 389 3.89 -13.47 13.13
N ARG A 390 4.32 -14.59 13.72
CA ARG A 390 5.75 -14.83 13.94
C ARG A 390 6.37 -15.30 12.64
N GLU A 391 7.10 -14.41 11.98
CA GLU A 391 7.82 -14.74 10.75
C GLU A 391 9.21 -15.29 11.05
N LEU A 392 9.79 -16.00 10.09
CA LEU A 392 11.17 -16.47 10.16
C LEU A 392 12.15 -15.33 9.83
N ASP A 393 13.19 -15.17 10.62
CA ASP A 393 14.34 -14.29 10.35
C ASP A 393 15.65 -15.06 10.59
N LEU A 394 16.28 -15.50 9.50
CA LEU A 394 17.53 -16.24 9.55
C LEU A 394 18.69 -15.43 10.16
N ASN A 395 18.59 -14.10 10.25
CA ASN A 395 19.62 -13.28 10.90
C ASN A 395 19.66 -13.46 12.42
N GLY A 396 18.59 -14.04 12.99
CA GLY A 396 18.53 -14.46 14.38
C GLY A 396 19.39 -15.69 14.72
N LEU A 397 19.89 -16.41 13.71
CA LEU A 397 20.76 -17.57 13.88
C LEU A 397 22.23 -17.16 14.02
N ASN A 398 23.01 -17.93 14.78
CA ASN A 398 24.46 -17.69 14.87
C ASN A 398 25.15 -17.96 13.53
N ALA A 399 26.23 -17.23 13.23
CA ALA A 399 26.99 -17.39 11.98
C ALA A 399 27.47 -18.83 11.73
N ALA A 400 27.79 -19.59 12.78
CA ALA A 400 28.17 -21.01 12.66
C ALA A 400 26.99 -21.93 12.27
N GLN A 401 25.76 -21.50 12.52
CA GLN A 401 24.54 -22.20 12.15
C GLN A 401 24.07 -21.82 10.73
N ARG A 402 24.51 -20.68 10.18
CA ARG A 402 24.17 -20.23 8.82
C ARG A 402 24.92 -21.06 7.78
N ASN A 403 24.22 -22.05 7.24
CA ASN A 403 24.70 -22.91 6.16
C ASN A 403 23.52 -23.37 5.32
N TRP A 404 23.78 -23.84 4.09
CA TRP A 404 22.74 -24.22 3.15
C TRP A 404 21.69 -25.17 3.76
N THR A 405 22.12 -26.18 4.53
CA THR A 405 21.19 -27.14 5.15
C THR A 405 20.21 -26.44 6.08
N ASN A 406 20.71 -25.62 6.99
CA ASN A 406 19.87 -24.95 7.97
C ASN A 406 18.97 -23.88 7.32
N ASP A 407 19.55 -23.05 6.45
CA ASP A 407 18.87 -21.93 5.82
C ASP A 407 17.79 -22.38 4.82
N THR A 408 17.87 -23.60 4.28
CA THR A 408 16.95 -24.07 3.22
C THR A 408 16.09 -25.28 3.59
N THR A 409 16.49 -26.12 4.55
CA THR A 409 15.77 -27.39 4.86
C THR A 409 15.38 -27.57 6.33
N VAL A 410 15.92 -26.76 7.24
CA VAL A 410 15.61 -26.86 8.68
C VAL A 410 14.73 -25.68 9.09
N TYR A 411 15.20 -24.45 8.90
CA TYR A 411 14.43 -23.25 9.20
C TYR A 411 13.68 -22.82 7.95
N THR A 412 12.49 -23.39 7.77
CA THR A 412 11.69 -23.21 6.55
C THR A 412 10.51 -22.27 6.73
N HIS A 413 9.97 -22.12 7.95
CA HIS A 413 8.73 -21.38 8.22
C HIS A 413 8.77 -20.60 9.55
N GLY A 414 7.87 -19.61 9.66
CA GLY A 414 7.50 -18.97 10.92
C GLY A 414 6.38 -19.73 11.65
N PHE A 415 5.91 -19.27 12.82
CA PHE A 415 4.94 -20.04 13.61
C PHE A 415 3.94 -19.20 14.43
N GLY A 416 2.68 -19.26 14.03
CA GLY A 416 1.53 -18.82 14.81
C GLY A 416 1.24 -17.32 14.72
N VAL A 417 0.02 -16.98 15.14
CA VAL A 417 -0.51 -15.63 15.25
C VAL A 417 -0.29 -15.13 16.68
N VAL A 418 -0.10 -13.82 16.82
CA VAL A 418 -0.08 -13.12 18.10
C VAL A 418 -1.05 -11.96 18.02
N ALA A 419 -1.99 -11.92 18.97
CA ALA A 419 -3.03 -10.91 19.01
C ALA A 419 -3.12 -10.29 20.41
N ALA A 420 -3.18 -8.96 20.45
CA ALA A 420 -3.38 -8.20 21.68
C ALA A 420 -4.57 -7.26 21.55
N TYR A 421 -5.24 -7.01 22.67
CA TYR A 421 -6.32 -6.02 22.74
C TYR A 421 -5.79 -4.63 22.37
N GLY A 422 -6.54 -3.90 21.53
CA GLY A 422 -6.16 -2.54 21.12
C GLY A 422 -6.34 -1.50 22.24
N ASN A 423 -7.34 -1.70 23.10
CA ASN A 423 -7.80 -0.74 24.11
C ASN A 423 -7.44 -1.13 25.56
N THR A 424 -6.96 -2.35 25.79
CA THR A 424 -6.66 -2.86 27.14
C THR A 424 -5.16 -2.92 27.38
N ARG A 425 -4.74 -2.46 28.57
CA ARG A 425 -3.34 -2.53 29.02
C ARG A 425 -3.08 -3.83 29.80
N GLY A 426 -1.94 -4.46 29.53
CA GLY A 426 -1.43 -5.57 30.33
C GLY A 426 -0.67 -5.08 31.57
N ALA A 427 -0.11 -6.04 32.33
CA ALA A 427 0.66 -5.74 33.52
C ALA A 427 1.82 -4.75 33.23
N ARG A 428 1.93 -3.68 34.03
CA ARG A 428 2.95 -2.62 33.92
C ARG A 428 3.00 -1.92 32.55
N GLY A 429 1.91 -1.94 31.78
CA GLY A 429 1.82 -1.28 30.47
C GLY A 429 2.28 -2.14 29.29
N ALA A 430 2.49 -3.44 29.48
CA ALA A 430 2.74 -4.36 28.38
C ALA A 430 1.46 -4.54 27.52
N PRO A 431 1.57 -4.99 26.26
CA PRO A 431 0.40 -5.42 25.50
C PRO A 431 -0.36 -6.54 26.23
N ALA A 432 -1.69 -6.45 26.27
CA ALA A 432 -2.54 -7.52 26.80
C ALA A 432 -2.85 -8.52 25.69
N PHE A 433 -2.10 -9.62 25.65
CA PHE A 433 -2.28 -10.68 24.65
C PHE A 433 -3.47 -11.57 24.98
N TRP A 434 -4.30 -11.87 23.98
CA TRP A 434 -5.37 -12.87 24.07
C TRP A 434 -5.16 -14.05 23.11
N GLU A 435 -4.17 -13.94 22.22
CA GLU A 435 -3.58 -15.04 21.44
C GLU A 435 -2.05 -14.91 21.49
N GLY A 436 -1.34 -15.98 21.85
CA GLY A 436 0.12 -15.95 21.97
C GLY A 436 0.73 -17.31 22.30
N GLY A 437 2.00 -17.32 22.72
CA GLY A 437 2.73 -18.56 23.02
C GLY A 437 3.16 -19.39 21.80
N ILE A 438 4.02 -20.39 22.05
CA ILE A 438 4.37 -21.43 21.09
C ILE A 438 4.36 -22.78 21.85
N PRO A 439 3.50 -23.76 21.49
CA PRO A 439 2.46 -23.65 20.45
C PRO A 439 1.45 -22.53 20.76
N SER A 440 0.79 -22.01 19.72
CA SER A 440 -0.14 -20.88 19.89
C SER A 440 -1.37 -21.31 20.68
N VAL A 441 -1.71 -20.51 21.69
CA VAL A 441 -2.85 -20.70 22.58
C VAL A 441 -3.57 -19.37 22.77
N GLY A 442 -4.89 -19.44 22.85
CA GLY A 442 -5.74 -18.27 23.03
C GLY A 442 -7.16 -18.51 22.57
N GLN A 443 -7.80 -17.45 22.09
CA GLN A 443 -9.22 -17.43 21.76
C GLN A 443 -9.52 -17.58 20.26
N LEU A 444 -8.49 -17.73 19.41
CA LEU A 444 -8.69 -17.99 17.97
C LEU A 444 -9.12 -19.43 17.64
N GLY A 445 -9.10 -20.33 18.63
CA GLY A 445 -9.41 -21.75 18.43
C GLY A 445 -8.28 -22.51 17.73
N GLU A 446 -8.58 -23.70 17.21
CA GLU A 446 -7.62 -24.51 16.46
C GLU A 446 -7.49 -24.02 15.01
N TYR A 447 -6.26 -23.75 14.58
CA TYR A 447 -5.92 -23.37 13.20
C TYR A 447 -4.51 -23.91 12.84
N GLU A 448 -4.18 -23.93 11.55
CA GLU A 448 -2.81 -24.28 11.09
C GLU A 448 -1.84 -23.11 11.34
N PRO A 449 -0.86 -23.24 12.25
CA PRO A 449 -0.03 -22.10 12.66
C PRO A 449 1.21 -21.86 11.79
N ARG A 450 1.62 -22.79 10.93
CA ARG A 450 2.91 -22.67 10.23
C ARG A 450 2.87 -21.64 9.10
N ILE A 451 3.83 -20.72 9.11
CA ILE A 451 3.92 -19.59 8.18
C ILE A 451 5.03 -19.87 7.16
N TYR A 452 4.72 -20.65 6.13
CA TYR A 452 5.58 -20.89 4.97
C TYR A 452 5.54 -19.73 3.95
N PHE A 453 4.55 -18.86 3.97
CA PHE A 453 4.49 -17.70 3.07
C PHE A 453 4.27 -16.46 3.93
N GLY A 454 5.19 -15.49 3.83
CA GLY A 454 5.28 -14.34 4.72
C GLY A 454 6.35 -13.36 4.24
N GLN A 455 6.34 -12.15 4.79
CA GLN A 455 7.09 -10.99 4.26
C GLN A 455 8.61 -11.08 4.45
N SER A 456 9.07 -11.90 5.40
CA SER A 456 10.49 -12.08 5.76
C SER A 456 11.03 -13.45 5.33
N SER A 457 10.32 -14.15 4.43
CA SER A 457 10.68 -15.50 3.99
C SER A 457 12.07 -15.55 3.32
N PRO A 458 12.85 -16.63 3.52
CA PRO A 458 14.08 -16.87 2.76
C PRO A 458 13.83 -16.91 1.24
N GLU A 459 14.88 -16.66 0.45
CA GLU A 459 14.83 -16.68 -1.02
C GLU A 459 14.19 -17.97 -1.57
N TYR A 460 14.55 -19.11 -0.97
CA TYR A 460 13.84 -20.35 -1.16
C TYR A 460 14.00 -21.30 0.04
N SER A 461 13.12 -22.29 0.13
CA SER A 461 13.24 -23.44 1.03
C SER A 461 12.85 -24.73 0.32
N ILE A 462 13.36 -25.86 0.79
CA ILE A 462 13.00 -27.19 0.29
C ILE A 462 12.34 -27.95 1.44
N VAL A 463 11.10 -28.36 1.20
CA VAL A 463 10.24 -28.99 2.20
C VAL A 463 9.89 -30.43 1.80
N GLY A 464 9.43 -31.19 2.78
CA GLY A 464 9.13 -32.61 2.63
C GLY A 464 10.32 -33.52 2.89
N GLY A 465 10.08 -34.82 2.91
CA GLY A 465 11.07 -35.83 3.29
C GLY A 465 10.60 -37.25 2.94
N PRO A 466 11.46 -38.26 3.14
CA PRO A 466 11.05 -39.67 3.05
C PRO A 466 9.88 -39.96 3.99
N GLU A 467 8.95 -40.84 3.57
CA GLU A 467 7.76 -41.21 4.36
C GLU A 467 8.13 -41.75 5.76
N ASP A 468 9.26 -42.45 5.86
CA ASP A 468 9.75 -43.07 7.10
C ASP A 468 10.53 -42.12 8.03
N SER A 469 10.56 -40.80 7.77
CA SER A 469 11.28 -39.83 8.60
C SER A 469 10.35 -38.87 9.34
N ASP A 470 10.73 -38.45 10.54
CA ASP A 470 10.03 -37.41 11.33
C ASP A 470 10.17 -35.99 10.73
N GLY A 471 10.86 -35.86 9.58
CA GLY A 471 11.13 -34.61 8.91
C GLY A 471 12.46 -33.98 9.33
N TRP A 472 12.83 -32.91 8.63
CA TRP A 472 14.06 -32.15 8.92
C TRP A 472 13.79 -30.74 9.37
N GLU A 473 12.54 -30.31 9.26
CA GLU A 473 12.13 -28.95 9.53
C GLU A 473 12.02 -28.75 11.04
N PHE A 474 12.48 -27.60 11.50
CA PHE A 474 12.21 -27.15 12.85
C PHE A 474 10.78 -26.61 12.88
N ASP A 475 9.91 -27.17 13.73
CA ASP A 475 8.54 -26.69 13.90
C ASP A 475 8.50 -25.62 15.00
N TYR A 476 8.66 -26.05 16.25
CA TYR A 476 8.72 -25.18 17.41
C TYR A 476 9.57 -25.77 18.54
N PRO A 477 10.08 -24.93 19.47
CA PRO A 477 10.83 -25.44 20.61
C PRO A 477 9.95 -26.25 21.56
N ASP A 478 10.46 -27.39 21.99
CA ASP A 478 9.81 -28.27 22.96
C ASP A 478 10.86 -29.05 23.76
N ASP A 479 10.74 -29.04 25.09
CA ASP A 479 11.73 -29.66 25.97
C ASP A 479 11.47 -31.17 26.18
N ASP A 480 10.26 -31.66 25.86
CA ASP A 480 9.87 -33.06 26.05
C ASP A 480 10.38 -34.00 24.94
N THR A 481 10.60 -33.46 23.74
CA THR A 481 11.15 -34.22 22.59
C THR A 481 12.57 -34.76 22.77
N GLY A 482 13.33 -34.32 23.79
CA GLY A 482 14.74 -34.68 24.00
C GLY A 482 15.72 -34.07 22.97
N THR A 483 15.22 -33.53 21.86
CA THR A 483 15.94 -32.74 20.85
C THR A 483 15.83 -31.22 21.08
N GLY A 484 14.98 -30.78 22.01
CA GLY A 484 14.73 -29.36 22.30
C GLY A 484 13.83 -28.66 21.27
N SER A 485 13.21 -29.44 20.38
CA SER A 485 12.33 -28.97 19.31
C SER A 485 11.51 -30.11 18.72
N VAL A 486 10.28 -29.81 18.32
CA VAL A 486 9.43 -30.70 17.53
C VAL A 486 9.93 -30.68 16.07
N PRO A 487 10.34 -31.82 15.49
CA PRO A 487 10.59 -31.92 14.06
C PRO A 487 9.28 -31.98 13.28
N PHE A 488 9.29 -31.42 12.07
CA PHE A 488 8.14 -31.49 11.16
C PHE A 488 8.53 -31.99 9.77
N ARG A 489 7.66 -32.82 9.19
CA ARG A 489 7.70 -33.25 7.81
C ARG A 489 6.54 -32.61 7.07
N PHE A 490 6.80 -31.64 6.20
CA PHE A 490 5.75 -31.09 5.36
C PHE A 490 5.12 -32.20 4.48
N PRO A 491 3.78 -32.36 4.49
CA PRO A 491 3.09 -33.45 3.80
C PRO A 491 2.95 -33.16 2.30
N THR A 492 4.06 -33.21 1.57
CA THR A 492 4.12 -32.92 0.13
C THR A 492 3.33 -33.90 -0.74
N GLU A 493 2.89 -35.04 -0.16
CA GLU A 493 1.97 -36.00 -0.77
C GLU A 493 0.52 -35.49 -0.86
N ASP A 494 0.10 -34.67 0.09
CA ASP A 494 -1.27 -34.16 0.21
C ASP A 494 -1.38 -32.66 -0.10
N VAL A 495 -0.29 -31.91 0.13
CA VAL A 495 -0.28 -30.44 0.02
C VAL A 495 0.73 -30.00 -1.03
N SER A 496 0.26 -29.22 -2.01
CA SER A 496 1.11 -28.62 -3.04
C SER A 496 1.39 -27.16 -2.71
N ALA A 497 2.52 -26.90 -2.05
CA ALA A 497 2.98 -25.55 -1.71
C ALA A 497 4.00 -24.99 -2.71
N GLY A 498 4.67 -25.86 -3.46
CA GLY A 498 5.59 -25.44 -4.50
C GLY A 498 5.87 -26.53 -5.53
N PRO A 499 6.61 -26.21 -6.60
CA PRO A 499 6.96 -27.20 -7.61
C PRO A 499 7.78 -28.36 -7.04
N THR A 500 7.52 -29.57 -7.54
CA THR A 500 8.30 -30.76 -7.19
C THR A 500 9.75 -30.62 -7.68
N VAL A 501 10.74 -30.77 -6.80
CA VAL A 501 12.16 -30.63 -7.15
C VAL A 501 12.90 -31.97 -7.25
N GLY A 502 12.29 -33.06 -6.78
CA GLY A 502 12.97 -34.34 -6.60
C GLY A 502 13.58 -35.02 -7.84
N GLY A 503 13.05 -34.77 -9.03
CA GLY A 503 13.57 -35.33 -10.28
C GLY A 503 14.88 -34.67 -10.73
N LEU A 504 15.81 -35.45 -11.32
CA LEU A 504 17.13 -34.96 -11.76
C LEU A 504 17.04 -33.71 -12.66
N TRP A 505 16.04 -33.65 -13.55
CA TRP A 505 15.80 -32.49 -14.41
C TRP A 505 15.44 -31.23 -13.61
N HIS A 506 14.49 -31.33 -12.67
CA HIS A 506 14.09 -30.20 -11.83
C HIS A 506 15.23 -29.77 -10.90
N LYS A 507 15.99 -30.71 -10.31
CA LYS A 507 17.19 -30.39 -9.54
C LYS A 507 18.18 -29.55 -10.33
N VAL A 508 18.49 -29.93 -11.58
CA VAL A 508 19.40 -29.17 -12.44
C VAL A 508 18.86 -27.77 -12.72
N LEU A 509 17.58 -27.62 -13.04
CA LEU A 509 16.98 -26.31 -13.32
C LEU A 509 17.01 -25.39 -12.09
N TYR A 510 16.64 -25.90 -10.91
CA TYR A 510 16.63 -25.11 -9.68
C TYR A 510 18.04 -24.82 -9.15
N ALA A 511 18.99 -25.76 -9.28
CA ALA A 511 20.41 -25.51 -9.01
C ALA A 511 20.98 -24.38 -9.90
N LEU A 512 20.55 -24.29 -11.16
CA LEU A 512 20.95 -23.20 -12.05
C LEU A 512 20.25 -21.87 -11.74
N LYS A 513 18.97 -21.92 -11.33
CA LYS A 513 18.19 -20.72 -10.96
C LYS A 513 18.79 -20.03 -9.74
N PHE A 514 18.99 -20.78 -8.66
CA PHE A 514 19.47 -20.25 -7.38
C PHE A 514 20.99 -20.24 -7.25
N GLY A 515 21.70 -20.96 -8.13
CA GLY A 515 23.16 -21.05 -8.07
C GLY A 515 23.68 -22.02 -7.00
N ASP A 516 22.82 -22.85 -6.41
CA ASP A 516 23.16 -23.76 -5.32
C ASP A 516 23.30 -25.21 -5.80
N GLU A 517 24.54 -25.73 -5.75
CA GLU A 517 24.88 -27.10 -6.16
C GLU A 517 24.30 -28.17 -5.22
N GLN A 518 24.03 -27.80 -3.97
CA GLN A 518 23.47 -28.69 -2.95
C GLN A 518 22.08 -29.20 -3.34
N ILE A 519 21.32 -28.45 -4.15
CA ILE A 519 20.02 -28.90 -4.69
C ILE A 519 20.19 -30.19 -5.50
N LEU A 520 21.34 -30.36 -6.17
CA LEU A 520 21.64 -31.55 -6.98
C LEU A 520 22.20 -32.70 -6.14
N PHE A 521 23.05 -32.40 -5.16
CA PHE A 521 23.88 -33.39 -4.46
C PHE A 521 23.41 -33.76 -3.05
N SER A 522 22.56 -32.97 -2.41
CA SER A 522 22.06 -33.24 -1.07
C SER A 522 20.98 -34.32 -1.09
N GLU A 523 21.07 -35.28 -0.16
CA GLU A 523 20.02 -36.28 0.08
C GLU A 523 18.75 -35.67 0.68
N ARG A 524 18.85 -34.43 1.20
CA ARG A 524 17.68 -33.67 1.64
C ARG A 524 16.79 -33.20 0.49
N VAL A 525 17.26 -33.31 -0.75
CA VAL A 525 16.42 -33.10 -1.93
C VAL A 525 16.12 -34.48 -2.50
N ASN A 526 14.92 -34.99 -2.28
CA ASN A 526 14.49 -36.32 -2.72
C ASN A 526 13.21 -36.24 -3.56
N GLU A 527 12.71 -37.37 -4.02
CA GLU A 527 11.54 -37.47 -4.90
C GLU A 527 10.26 -36.84 -4.33
N ASN A 528 10.14 -36.78 -2.99
CA ASN A 528 9.02 -36.18 -2.27
C ASN A 528 9.27 -34.72 -1.89
N SER A 529 10.36 -34.09 -2.36
CA SER A 529 10.67 -32.71 -2.03
C SER A 529 9.95 -31.70 -2.95
N GLN A 530 9.42 -30.63 -2.35
CA GLN A 530 8.94 -29.44 -3.05
C GLN A 530 9.87 -28.25 -2.74
N ILE A 531 9.98 -27.31 -3.68
CA ILE A 531 10.76 -26.07 -3.50
C ILE A 531 9.82 -24.85 -3.43
N LEU A 532 9.95 -24.07 -2.35
CA LEU A 532 9.14 -22.89 -2.07
C LEU A 532 9.97 -21.63 -2.37
N TYR A 533 9.46 -20.71 -3.20
CA TYR A 533 10.07 -19.43 -3.55
C TYR A 533 9.00 -18.44 -4.02
N ASP A 534 9.38 -17.16 -4.16
CA ASP A 534 8.45 -16.03 -4.34
C ASP A 534 7.38 -16.05 -3.23
N ARG A 535 7.86 -16.05 -1.98
CA ARG A 535 7.08 -16.35 -0.77
C ARG A 535 6.48 -15.12 -0.10
N ASP A 536 6.89 -13.92 -0.50
CA ASP A 536 6.24 -12.68 -0.08
C ASP A 536 4.81 -12.64 -0.66
N PRO A 537 3.77 -12.47 0.18
CA PRO A 537 2.38 -12.49 -0.27
C PRO A 537 2.07 -11.45 -1.35
N ARG A 538 2.61 -10.23 -1.23
CA ARG A 538 2.33 -9.13 -2.16
C ARG A 538 3.01 -9.36 -3.50
N ASP A 539 4.28 -9.75 -3.50
CA ASP A 539 5.02 -10.05 -4.73
C ASP A 539 4.39 -11.23 -5.48
N ARG A 540 3.89 -12.23 -4.73
CA ARG A 540 3.19 -13.40 -5.28
C ARG A 540 1.90 -13.01 -5.98
N VAL A 541 1.06 -12.17 -5.36
CA VAL A 541 -0.15 -11.62 -5.99
C VAL A 541 0.22 -10.77 -7.22
N ALA A 542 1.24 -9.90 -7.12
CA ALA A 542 1.66 -9.02 -8.22
C ALA A 542 2.09 -9.83 -9.46
N LYS A 543 2.68 -11.01 -9.22
CA LYS A 543 3.13 -11.91 -10.26
C LYS A 543 1.98 -12.65 -10.96
N VAL A 544 0.94 -13.07 -10.23
CA VAL A 544 -0.23 -13.74 -10.83
C VAL A 544 -1.29 -12.76 -11.35
N ALA A 545 -1.26 -11.50 -10.92
CA ALA A 545 -2.16 -10.44 -11.36
C ALA A 545 -1.39 -9.16 -11.75
N PRO A 546 -0.52 -9.19 -12.79
CA PRO A 546 0.35 -8.07 -13.16
C PRO A 546 -0.40 -6.85 -13.75
N TYR A 547 -1.73 -6.95 -13.83
CA TYR A 547 -2.63 -5.91 -14.33
C TYR A 547 -3.25 -5.06 -13.22
N LEU A 548 -3.02 -5.43 -11.95
CA LEU A 548 -3.47 -4.69 -10.78
C LEU A 548 -2.31 -3.88 -10.18
N ASP A 549 -2.62 -2.72 -9.64
CA ASP A 549 -1.74 -2.06 -8.67
C ASP A 549 -2.14 -2.56 -7.28
N LEU A 550 -1.21 -3.06 -6.46
CA LEU A 550 -1.53 -3.65 -5.15
C LEU A 550 -1.28 -2.67 -4.01
N ASP A 551 -2.13 -2.73 -2.99
CA ASP A 551 -1.98 -1.97 -1.75
C ASP A 551 -0.58 -2.15 -1.13
N GLY A 552 -0.12 -1.09 -0.49
CA GLY A 552 1.17 -1.01 0.18
C GLY A 552 1.27 -1.85 1.44
N ARG A 553 0.14 -2.26 2.03
CA ARG A 553 0.06 -3.01 3.28
C ARG A 553 -0.65 -4.36 3.09
N VAL A 554 0.01 -5.42 3.56
CA VAL A 554 -0.59 -6.75 3.73
C VAL A 554 -0.97 -6.95 5.19
N TYR A 555 -2.07 -7.65 5.48
CA TYR A 555 -2.48 -7.96 6.85
C TYR A 555 -2.88 -9.43 7.03
N PRO A 556 -2.52 -10.06 8.16
CA PRO A 556 -2.89 -11.43 8.45
C PRO A 556 -4.24 -11.50 9.18
N ALA A 557 -5.00 -12.55 8.91
CA ALA A 557 -6.16 -12.97 9.69
C ALA A 557 -6.25 -14.49 9.75
N VAL A 558 -6.86 -15.04 10.80
CA VAL A 558 -7.21 -16.46 10.84
C VAL A 558 -8.59 -16.60 10.21
N VAL A 559 -8.64 -17.29 9.08
CA VAL A 559 -9.82 -17.45 8.24
C VAL A 559 -10.03 -18.93 7.95
N ASP A 560 -11.17 -19.47 8.34
CA ASP A 560 -11.55 -20.87 8.12
C ASP A 560 -10.48 -21.86 8.61
N GLY A 561 -9.85 -21.57 9.77
CA GLY A 561 -8.80 -22.41 10.38
C GLY A 561 -7.42 -22.28 9.72
N ARG A 562 -7.21 -21.26 8.88
CA ARG A 562 -5.95 -21.01 8.17
C ARG A 562 -5.51 -19.57 8.35
N VAL A 563 -4.22 -19.33 8.52
CA VAL A 563 -3.69 -17.97 8.48
C VAL A 563 -3.66 -17.50 7.02
N LYS A 564 -4.44 -16.47 6.68
CA LYS A 564 -4.46 -15.87 5.34
C LYS A 564 -3.95 -14.44 5.40
N TRP A 565 -3.09 -14.10 4.45
CA TRP A 565 -2.73 -12.73 4.14
C TRP A 565 -3.77 -12.12 3.22
N ILE A 566 -4.31 -10.96 3.57
CA ILE A 566 -5.31 -10.25 2.77
C ILE A 566 -4.65 -9.01 2.14
N ILE A 567 -4.90 -8.80 0.86
CA ILE A 567 -4.29 -7.74 0.04
C ILE A 567 -5.37 -7.13 -0.86
N ASP A 568 -5.43 -5.81 -0.93
CA ASP A 568 -6.32 -5.09 -1.85
C ASP A 568 -5.63 -4.85 -3.21
N GLY A 569 -6.38 -5.04 -4.29
CA GLY A 569 -5.94 -4.90 -5.67
C GLY A 569 -6.76 -3.86 -6.42
N TYR A 570 -6.07 -2.86 -6.98
CA TYR A 570 -6.67 -1.72 -7.65
C TYR A 570 -6.61 -1.86 -9.16
N THR A 571 -7.72 -1.55 -9.84
CA THR A 571 -7.65 -1.15 -11.25
C THR A 571 -7.46 0.34 -11.33
N THR A 572 -6.64 0.78 -12.28
CA THR A 572 -6.33 2.20 -12.47
C THR A 572 -6.30 2.59 -13.93
N SER A 573 -6.52 3.87 -14.21
CA SER A 573 -6.34 4.47 -15.53
C SER A 573 -5.92 5.93 -15.42
N ASP A 574 -5.26 6.43 -16.47
CA ASP A 574 -4.97 7.85 -16.70
C ASP A 574 -5.82 8.44 -17.85
N GLN A 575 -6.86 7.71 -18.28
CA GLN A 575 -7.66 8.02 -19.46
C GLN A 575 -9.11 8.43 -19.16
N TYR A 576 -9.45 8.75 -17.91
CA TYR A 576 -10.78 9.25 -17.57
C TYR A 576 -10.92 10.74 -17.94
N PRO A 577 -11.79 11.15 -18.87
CA PRO A 577 -11.93 12.55 -19.29
C PRO A 577 -12.26 13.48 -18.13
N TYR A 578 -11.63 14.66 -18.08
CA TYR A 578 -11.82 15.71 -17.07
C TYR A 578 -11.44 15.37 -15.62
N ALA A 579 -11.22 14.10 -15.26
CA ALA A 579 -10.86 13.74 -13.89
C ALA A 579 -9.46 14.25 -13.50
N ALA A 580 -9.32 14.63 -12.23
CA ALA A 580 -8.07 15.06 -11.64
C ALA A 580 -7.00 13.97 -11.72
N VAL A 581 -5.78 14.35 -12.09
CA VAL A 581 -4.63 13.44 -12.07
C VAL A 581 -4.00 13.48 -10.67
N ARG A 582 -3.66 12.30 -10.15
CA ARG A 582 -2.90 12.09 -8.91
C ARG A 582 -1.73 11.16 -9.15
N SER A 583 -0.60 11.47 -8.54
CA SER A 583 0.50 10.53 -8.37
C SER A 583 0.15 9.59 -7.22
N LEU A 584 0.17 8.28 -7.47
CA LEU A 584 -0.09 7.29 -6.42
C LEU A 584 0.97 7.36 -5.31
N GLU A 585 2.25 7.52 -5.67
CA GLU A 585 3.34 7.67 -4.71
C GLU A 585 3.13 8.89 -3.79
N ASP A 586 2.90 10.07 -4.37
CA ASP A 586 2.73 11.30 -3.59
C ASP A 586 1.48 11.24 -2.69
N ALA A 587 0.40 10.63 -3.19
CA ALA A 587 -0.86 10.54 -2.45
C ALA A 587 -0.82 9.51 -1.31
N THR A 588 0.02 8.48 -1.42
CA THR A 588 0.13 7.40 -0.43
C THR A 588 1.32 7.55 0.52
N THR A 589 2.20 8.53 0.26
CA THR A 589 3.32 8.86 1.15
C THR A 589 2.82 9.59 2.40
N ASP A 590 3.10 9.00 3.56
CA ASP A 590 2.85 9.57 4.89
C ASP A 590 3.92 9.12 5.90
N SER A 591 3.73 9.50 7.16
CA SER A 591 4.71 9.25 8.21
C SER A 591 4.95 7.75 8.48
N LEU A 592 4.01 6.88 8.12
CA LEU A 592 4.10 5.44 8.28
C LEU A 592 4.91 4.82 7.13
N THR A 593 4.57 5.16 5.88
CA THR A 593 5.26 4.63 4.69
C THR A 593 6.73 5.10 4.60
N GLU A 594 7.07 6.26 5.18
CA GLU A 594 8.47 6.73 5.22
C GLU A 594 9.35 5.97 6.22
N ARG A 595 8.75 5.33 7.23
CA ARG A 595 9.48 4.70 8.34
C ARG A 595 9.45 3.19 8.32
N SER A 596 8.42 2.59 7.70
CA SER A 596 8.26 1.14 7.63
C SER A 596 8.99 0.55 6.44
N SER A 597 9.53 -0.65 6.63
CA SER A 597 10.06 -1.52 5.59
C SER A 597 9.03 -2.50 5.03
N THR A 598 7.94 -2.73 5.77
CA THR A 598 6.85 -3.67 5.44
C THR A 598 5.61 -2.99 4.88
N VAL A 599 5.47 -1.69 5.08
CA VAL A 599 4.41 -0.86 4.49
C VAL A 599 5.05 0.14 3.52
N GLN A 600 4.67 0.08 2.25
CA GLN A 600 5.30 0.86 1.18
C GLN A 600 4.29 1.79 0.51
N ALA A 601 4.72 2.99 0.14
CA ALA A 601 3.93 3.81 -0.78
C ALA A 601 3.78 3.11 -2.14
N LEU A 602 2.69 3.39 -2.85
CA LEU A 602 2.46 2.86 -4.18
C LEU A 602 3.51 3.37 -5.18
N LEU A 603 3.81 2.55 -6.19
CA LEU A 603 4.81 2.90 -7.21
C LEU A 603 4.45 4.20 -7.95
N PRO A 604 5.45 5.00 -8.39
CA PRO A 604 5.23 6.22 -9.15
C PRO A 604 4.42 5.97 -10.42
N LYS A 605 3.13 6.29 -10.35
CA LYS A 605 2.16 6.17 -11.43
C LYS A 605 1.16 7.30 -11.34
N GLN A 606 0.92 7.94 -12.49
CA GLN A 606 -0.13 8.96 -12.60
C GLN A 606 -1.43 8.27 -12.98
N VAL A 607 -2.48 8.55 -12.21
CA VAL A 607 -3.82 8.00 -12.43
C VAL A 607 -4.84 9.13 -12.32
N ASN A 608 -5.96 8.99 -13.01
CA ASN A 608 -7.15 9.82 -12.84
C ASN A 608 -8.42 8.99 -12.66
N TYR A 609 -8.26 7.70 -12.38
CA TYR A 609 -9.29 6.73 -12.07
C TYR A 609 -8.69 5.62 -11.22
N ILE A 610 -9.40 5.19 -10.18
CA ILE A 610 -9.02 4.05 -9.34
C ILE A 610 -10.27 3.40 -8.75
N ARG A 611 -10.28 2.06 -8.67
CA ARG A 611 -11.29 1.27 -7.95
C ARG A 611 -10.62 0.17 -7.14
N ASN A 612 -11.19 -0.14 -5.97
CA ASN A 612 -10.83 -1.32 -5.19
C ASN A 612 -11.51 -2.56 -5.78
N SER A 613 -10.95 -3.05 -6.87
CA SER A 613 -11.64 -4.01 -7.73
C SER A 613 -11.46 -5.46 -7.32
N VAL A 614 -10.36 -5.79 -6.63
CA VAL A 614 -10.02 -7.17 -6.29
C VAL A 614 -9.61 -7.28 -4.82
N LYS A 615 -10.13 -8.30 -4.14
CA LYS A 615 -9.61 -8.78 -2.85
C LYS A 615 -8.76 -10.01 -3.13
N ALA A 616 -7.50 -10.00 -2.72
CA ALA A 616 -6.63 -11.15 -2.86
C ALA A 616 -6.33 -11.76 -1.49
N THR A 617 -6.25 -13.09 -1.44
CA THR A 617 -5.75 -13.79 -0.26
C THR A 617 -4.58 -14.70 -0.62
N VAL A 618 -3.57 -14.76 0.24
CA VAL A 618 -2.49 -15.75 0.16
C VAL A 618 -2.50 -16.59 1.43
N ASP A 619 -2.69 -17.90 1.29
CA ASP A 619 -2.61 -18.82 2.42
C ASP A 619 -1.16 -18.92 2.92
N ALA A 620 -0.95 -18.70 4.23
CA ALA A 620 0.38 -18.66 4.80
C ALA A 620 1.06 -20.04 4.86
N TYR A 621 0.32 -21.14 4.72
CA TYR A 621 0.84 -22.50 4.82
C TYR A 621 1.21 -23.10 3.45
N ASP A 622 0.35 -22.98 2.45
CA ASP A 622 0.59 -23.54 1.11
C ASP A 622 0.80 -22.50 0.00
N GLY A 623 0.61 -21.22 0.29
CA GLY A 623 0.87 -20.13 -0.66
C GLY A 623 -0.10 -20.08 -1.83
N SER A 624 -1.24 -20.78 -1.74
CA SER A 624 -2.34 -20.63 -2.68
C SER A 624 -2.81 -19.18 -2.74
N VAL A 625 -3.17 -18.72 -3.94
CA VAL A 625 -3.63 -17.35 -4.19
C VAL A 625 -5.06 -17.39 -4.69
N ASP A 626 -5.97 -16.77 -3.96
CA ASP A 626 -7.34 -16.53 -4.40
C ASP A 626 -7.50 -15.05 -4.74
N LEU A 627 -8.08 -14.75 -5.90
CA LEU A 627 -8.41 -13.39 -6.32
C LEU A 627 -9.92 -13.28 -6.47
N TYR A 628 -10.58 -12.47 -5.65
CA TYR A 628 -12.03 -12.27 -5.68
C TYR A 628 -12.38 -10.96 -6.39
N ALA A 629 -13.25 -11.03 -7.39
CA ALA A 629 -13.80 -9.83 -8.04
C ALA A 629 -14.75 -9.11 -7.08
N TRP A 630 -14.28 -8.00 -6.50
CA TRP A 630 -14.96 -7.23 -5.45
C TRP A 630 -15.91 -6.19 -6.06
N ASP A 631 -15.38 -5.25 -6.85
CA ASP A 631 -16.17 -4.25 -7.57
C ASP A 631 -16.51 -4.76 -8.98
N THR A 632 -17.63 -5.48 -9.09
CA THR A 632 -18.07 -6.03 -10.38
C THR A 632 -18.61 -4.98 -11.37
N GLU A 633 -18.84 -3.74 -10.92
CA GLU A 633 -19.30 -2.63 -11.75
C GLU A 633 -18.14 -1.90 -12.44
N ASP A 634 -16.91 -2.05 -11.93
CA ASP A 634 -15.70 -1.48 -12.52
C ASP A 634 -15.48 -1.96 -13.97
N PRO A 635 -15.56 -1.06 -14.97
CA PRO A 635 -15.37 -1.43 -16.37
C PRO A 635 -13.96 -1.98 -16.68
N ILE A 636 -12.93 -1.57 -15.92
CA ILE A 636 -11.57 -2.06 -16.13
C ILE A 636 -11.46 -3.50 -15.62
N LEU A 637 -12.02 -3.81 -14.45
CA LEU A 637 -12.10 -5.19 -13.95
C LEU A 637 -12.90 -6.08 -14.90
N GLN A 638 -14.02 -5.61 -15.44
CA GLN A 638 -14.81 -6.38 -16.40
C GLN A 638 -14.00 -6.72 -17.66
N ALA A 639 -13.15 -5.79 -18.14
CA ALA A 639 -12.23 -6.06 -19.26
C ALA A 639 -11.18 -7.12 -18.88
N TRP A 640 -10.56 -7.01 -17.70
CA TRP A 640 -9.57 -8.00 -17.23
C TRP A 640 -10.17 -9.38 -16.96
N THR A 641 -11.40 -9.44 -16.45
CA THR A 641 -12.14 -10.69 -16.26
C THR A 641 -12.36 -11.42 -17.58
N LYS A 642 -12.55 -10.70 -18.70
CA LYS A 642 -12.63 -11.31 -20.04
C LYS A 642 -11.26 -11.79 -20.54
N VAL A 643 -10.17 -11.12 -20.19
CA VAL A 643 -8.80 -11.53 -20.54
C VAL A 643 -8.40 -12.78 -19.77
N PHE A 644 -8.75 -12.85 -18.48
CA PHE A 644 -8.37 -13.94 -17.56
C PHE A 644 -9.59 -14.54 -16.85
N PRO A 645 -10.47 -15.26 -17.57
CA PRO A 645 -11.76 -15.72 -17.03
C PRO A 645 -11.65 -16.76 -15.92
N THR A 646 -10.47 -17.37 -15.73
CA THR A 646 -10.21 -18.39 -14.71
C THR A 646 -9.35 -17.89 -13.55
N SER A 647 -8.86 -16.65 -13.60
CA SER A 647 -7.99 -16.11 -12.54
C SER A 647 -8.76 -15.44 -11.41
N LEU A 648 -10.01 -15.04 -11.65
CA LEU A 648 -10.85 -14.33 -10.70
C LEU A 648 -12.02 -15.22 -10.28
N GLN A 649 -12.22 -15.32 -8.97
CA GLN A 649 -13.36 -15.94 -8.33
C GLN A 649 -14.46 -14.89 -8.10
N PRO A 650 -15.75 -15.26 -8.16
CA PRO A 650 -16.82 -14.35 -7.84
C PRO A 650 -16.81 -14.00 -6.34
N MET A 651 -17.31 -12.81 -6.00
CA MET A 651 -17.47 -12.38 -4.60
C MET A 651 -18.31 -13.37 -3.77
N SER A 652 -19.22 -14.11 -4.40
CA SER A 652 -20.07 -15.12 -3.75
C SER A 652 -19.28 -16.24 -3.06
N ASP A 653 -18.03 -16.46 -3.47
CA ASP A 653 -17.19 -17.54 -2.95
C ASP A 653 -16.38 -17.11 -1.71
N ILE A 654 -16.44 -15.82 -1.33
CA ILE A 654 -15.84 -15.30 -0.10
C ILE A 654 -16.61 -15.85 1.11
N SER A 655 -15.91 -16.55 2.00
CA SER A 655 -16.51 -17.11 3.23
C SER A 655 -17.01 -16.01 4.18
N ALA A 656 -17.92 -16.38 5.08
CA ALA A 656 -18.42 -15.46 6.12
C ALA A 656 -17.29 -14.96 7.02
N ASP A 657 -16.33 -15.84 7.32
CA ASP A 657 -15.17 -15.56 8.15
C ASP A 657 -14.20 -14.59 7.44
N LEU A 658 -13.91 -14.83 6.16
CA LEU A 658 -13.11 -13.88 5.37
C LEU A 658 -13.79 -12.50 5.26
N MET A 659 -15.11 -12.48 5.05
CA MET A 659 -15.89 -11.25 5.00
C MET A 659 -15.70 -10.40 6.28
N SER A 660 -15.70 -11.01 7.47
CA SER A 660 -15.53 -10.28 8.74
C SER A 660 -14.14 -9.66 8.93
N HIS A 661 -13.14 -10.06 8.13
CA HIS A 661 -11.79 -9.51 8.18
C HIS A 661 -11.50 -8.50 7.07
N ILE A 662 -12.26 -8.51 5.96
CA ILE A 662 -12.10 -7.52 4.89
C ILE A 662 -12.40 -6.12 5.43
N ARG A 663 -11.49 -5.18 5.15
CA ARG A 663 -11.61 -3.76 5.54
C ARG A 663 -11.55 -2.81 4.34
N TYR A 664 -11.95 -1.56 4.53
CA TYR A 664 -11.77 -0.53 3.49
C TYR A 664 -10.29 -0.15 3.39
N PRO A 665 -9.67 -0.15 2.21
CA PRO A 665 -8.22 -0.13 2.12
C PRO A 665 -7.61 1.26 2.34
N GLU A 666 -6.39 1.24 2.86
CA GLU A 666 -5.72 2.44 3.34
C GLU A 666 -5.26 3.34 2.19
N ASP A 667 -4.63 2.77 1.16
CA ASP A 667 -4.05 3.57 0.07
C ASP A 667 -5.11 4.22 -0.83
N LEU A 668 -6.22 3.53 -1.11
CA LEU A 668 -7.36 4.16 -1.79
C LEU A 668 -7.90 5.33 -0.97
N PHE A 669 -8.08 5.14 0.34
CA PHE A 669 -8.54 6.20 1.22
C PHE A 669 -7.56 7.38 1.28
N LYS A 670 -6.25 7.12 1.23
CA LYS A 670 -5.22 8.18 1.11
C LYS A 670 -5.35 8.98 -0.18
N VAL A 671 -5.62 8.33 -1.31
CA VAL A 671 -5.89 9.01 -2.59
C VAL A 671 -7.16 9.86 -2.50
N GLN A 672 -8.23 9.28 -1.95
CA GLN A 672 -9.54 9.91 -1.80
C GLN A 672 -9.50 11.13 -0.86
N ARG A 673 -8.89 11.02 0.33
CA ARG A 673 -8.74 12.16 1.25
C ARG A 673 -7.90 13.28 0.64
N ALA A 674 -6.84 12.96 -0.10
CA ALA A 674 -6.01 13.95 -0.79
C ALA A 674 -6.78 14.69 -1.90
N LEU A 675 -7.74 14.03 -2.55
CA LEU A 675 -8.67 14.67 -3.48
C LEU A 675 -9.71 15.52 -2.76
N LEU A 676 -10.31 15.01 -1.68
CA LEU A 676 -11.29 15.74 -0.90
C LEU A 676 -10.75 17.04 -0.31
N GLY A 677 -9.44 17.19 -0.12
CA GLY A 677 -8.83 18.49 0.20
C GLY A 677 -9.21 19.63 -0.76
N GLN A 678 -9.59 19.33 -2.01
CA GLN A 678 -10.06 20.33 -2.98
C GLN A 678 -11.49 20.05 -3.48
N TYR A 679 -11.84 18.77 -3.65
CA TYR A 679 -13.07 18.35 -4.30
C TYR A 679 -14.28 18.19 -3.36
N HIS A 680 -14.12 18.48 -2.06
CA HIS A 680 -15.29 18.76 -1.19
C HIS A 680 -16.01 20.05 -1.64
N VAL A 681 -15.29 20.98 -2.29
CA VAL A 681 -15.87 22.17 -2.93
C VAL A 681 -16.51 21.77 -4.26
N THR A 682 -17.84 21.63 -4.24
CA THR A 682 -18.60 21.12 -5.40
C THR A 682 -19.06 22.21 -6.38
N SER A 683 -18.88 23.50 -6.04
CA SER A 683 -19.26 24.61 -6.91
C SER A 683 -18.08 25.18 -7.69
N ALA A 684 -18.21 25.28 -9.01
CA ALA A 684 -17.14 25.78 -9.88
C ALA A 684 -16.67 27.21 -9.52
N SER A 685 -17.58 28.09 -9.10
CA SER A 685 -17.25 29.47 -8.72
C SER A 685 -16.38 29.54 -7.47
N GLU A 686 -16.62 28.67 -6.49
CA GLU A 686 -15.86 28.62 -5.25
C GLU A 686 -14.53 27.92 -5.46
N PHE A 687 -14.53 26.80 -6.19
CA PHE A 687 -13.33 26.08 -6.58
C PHE A 687 -12.35 26.97 -7.33
N PHE A 688 -12.84 27.82 -8.24
CA PHE A 688 -12.02 28.80 -8.95
C PHE A 688 -11.31 29.77 -8.00
N SER A 689 -12.00 30.24 -6.94
CA SER A 689 -11.40 31.13 -5.95
C SER A 689 -10.34 30.41 -5.10
N GLY A 690 -10.55 29.12 -4.82
CA GLY A 690 -9.66 28.28 -4.01
C GLY A 690 -9.50 28.76 -2.57
N ASN A 691 -10.50 29.47 -2.04
CA ASN A 691 -10.48 30.02 -0.68
C ASN A 691 -10.78 28.96 0.40
N ASP A 692 -11.42 27.87 0.02
CA ASP A 692 -11.84 26.79 0.93
C ASP A 692 -11.18 25.47 0.52
N PHE A 693 -9.86 25.49 0.27
CA PHE A 693 -9.11 24.26 0.07
C PHE A 693 -8.45 23.85 1.38
N TRP A 694 -8.46 22.55 1.62
CA TRP A 694 -7.94 21.91 2.82
C TRP A 694 -6.74 21.03 2.49
N GLN A 695 -6.04 20.59 3.52
CA GLN A 695 -4.97 19.62 3.44
C GLN A 695 -5.02 18.69 4.65
N ASN A 696 -4.45 17.50 4.51
CA ASN A 696 -4.24 16.63 5.66
C ASN A 696 -3.17 17.25 6.59
N PRO A 697 -3.36 17.21 7.91
CA PRO A 697 -2.39 17.77 8.85
C PRO A 697 -1.10 16.96 8.86
N ALA A 698 0.01 17.63 9.17
CA ALA A 698 1.27 16.98 9.44
C ALA A 698 1.17 16.07 10.67
N ASP A 699 1.92 14.97 10.69
CA ASP A 699 1.93 14.05 11.83
C ASP A 699 2.70 14.67 13.02
N PRO A 700 2.04 14.89 14.18
CA PRO A 700 2.69 15.49 15.35
C PRO A 700 3.70 14.56 16.06
N THR A 701 3.78 13.28 15.67
CA THR A 701 4.67 12.28 16.28
C THR A 701 6.06 12.23 15.64
N VAL A 702 6.24 12.88 14.48
CA VAL A 702 7.50 12.93 13.74
C VAL A 702 8.09 14.35 13.73
N THR A 703 9.39 14.44 13.50
CA THR A 703 10.11 15.74 13.49
C THR A 703 9.98 16.49 12.17
N SER A 704 9.61 15.81 11.08
CA SER A 704 9.38 16.42 9.77
C SER A 704 7.99 17.07 9.73
N THR A 705 7.93 18.39 9.52
CA THR A 705 6.67 19.14 9.51
C THR A 705 5.88 19.02 8.22
N ASP A 706 6.43 18.34 7.20
CA ASP A 706 5.87 18.32 5.84
C ASP A 706 5.20 16.99 5.49
N VAL A 707 5.23 16.00 6.40
CA VAL A 707 4.73 14.65 6.15
C VAL A 707 3.34 14.50 6.78
N PRO A 708 2.30 14.14 6.00
CA PRO A 708 0.94 14.06 6.52
C PRO A 708 0.78 12.90 7.51
N GLN A 709 -0.16 13.06 8.43
CA GLN A 709 -0.60 11.99 9.32
C GLN A 709 -1.24 10.85 8.51
N PRO A 710 -0.91 9.57 8.79
CA PRO A 710 -1.60 8.44 8.18
C PRO A 710 -3.07 8.39 8.64
N PRO A 711 -3.97 7.76 7.87
CA PRO A 711 -5.30 7.45 8.36
C PRO A 711 -5.24 6.32 9.41
N TYR A 712 -6.23 6.26 10.30
CA TYR A 712 -6.26 5.26 11.38
C TYR A 712 -7.56 4.47 11.39
N TYR A 713 -7.45 3.14 11.45
CA TYR A 713 -8.59 2.27 11.76
C TYR A 713 -8.99 2.45 13.22
N LEU A 714 -10.28 2.61 13.50
CA LEU A 714 -10.86 2.73 14.84
C LEU A 714 -12.32 2.28 14.78
N THR A 715 -12.80 1.60 15.82
CA THR A 715 -14.25 1.46 16.03
C THR A 715 -14.81 2.77 16.59
N LEU A 716 -15.66 3.45 15.79
CA LEU A 716 -16.21 4.75 16.14
C LEU A 716 -17.68 4.88 15.72
N GLN A 717 -18.44 5.57 16.56
CA GLN A 717 -19.82 5.98 16.28
C GLN A 717 -19.79 7.41 15.76
N MET A 718 -20.11 7.60 14.48
CA MET A 718 -20.19 8.94 13.89
C MET A 718 -21.42 9.69 14.45
N PRO A 719 -21.36 11.03 14.56
CA PRO A 719 -22.52 11.83 14.92
C PRO A 719 -23.73 11.54 14.03
N GLY A 720 -24.86 11.19 14.64
CA GLY A 720 -26.09 10.83 13.94
C GLY A 720 -26.28 9.33 13.66
N GLU A 721 -25.27 8.50 13.93
CA GLU A 721 -25.37 7.04 13.85
C GLU A 721 -25.76 6.42 15.20
N ASP A 722 -26.48 5.29 15.17
CA ASP A 722 -26.98 4.61 16.36
C ASP A 722 -25.97 3.61 16.97
N GLU A 723 -25.02 3.13 16.18
CA GLU A 723 -24.04 2.10 16.58
C GLU A 723 -22.61 2.48 16.15
N ALA A 724 -21.60 2.00 16.90
CA ALA A 724 -20.21 2.16 16.52
C ALA A 724 -19.81 1.14 15.45
N THR A 725 -19.09 1.59 14.41
CA THR A 725 -18.61 0.71 13.33
C THR A 725 -17.10 0.82 13.18
N PHE A 726 -16.46 -0.28 12.75
CA PHE A 726 -15.04 -0.27 12.42
C PHE A 726 -14.83 0.60 11.20
N SER A 727 -14.11 1.72 11.38
CA SER A 727 -13.98 2.78 10.39
C SER A 727 -12.52 3.17 10.19
N LEU A 728 -12.20 3.69 9.01
CA LEU A 728 -10.92 4.33 8.72
C LEU A 728 -11.12 5.85 8.72
N MET A 729 -10.37 6.58 9.55
CA MET A 729 -10.56 8.02 9.72
C MET A 729 -9.37 8.87 9.27
N SER A 730 -9.67 10.12 8.91
CA SER A 730 -8.68 11.17 8.68
C SER A 730 -9.23 12.55 9.04
N THR A 731 -8.34 13.51 9.17
CA THR A 731 -8.68 14.90 9.51
C THR A 731 -8.15 15.87 8.47
N PHE A 732 -8.73 17.07 8.47
CA PHE A 732 -8.38 18.16 7.58
C PHE A 732 -8.13 19.44 8.37
N ILE A 733 -7.16 20.20 7.90
CA ILE A 733 -6.89 21.58 8.30
C ILE A 733 -6.95 22.48 7.06
N PRO A 734 -7.13 23.80 7.20
CA PRO A 734 -7.06 24.72 6.07
C PRO A 734 -5.76 24.52 5.27
N GLY A 735 -5.86 24.61 3.95
CA GLY A 735 -4.72 24.51 3.04
C GLY A 735 -3.98 25.83 2.86
N GLY A 736 -2.76 25.76 2.34
CA GLY A 736 -1.97 26.93 1.91
C GLY A 736 -0.80 27.27 2.83
N GLY A 737 0.11 28.12 2.34
CA GLY A 737 1.45 28.31 2.93
C GLY A 737 1.54 29.01 4.30
N ASN A 738 0.43 29.50 4.86
CA ASN A 738 0.35 30.09 6.21
C ASN A 738 -0.93 29.64 6.94
N ALA A 739 -1.38 28.41 6.70
CA ALA A 739 -2.61 27.90 7.29
C ALA A 739 -2.52 27.78 8.82
N ARG A 740 -3.64 28.04 9.49
CA ARG A 740 -3.80 27.76 10.92
C ARG A 740 -3.95 26.25 11.11
N ASN A 741 -3.35 25.69 12.17
CA ASN A 741 -3.57 24.29 12.56
C ASN A 741 -4.89 24.13 13.35
N VAL A 742 -6.01 24.57 12.77
CA VAL A 742 -7.36 24.36 13.31
C VAL A 742 -8.06 23.28 12.50
N LEU A 743 -8.86 22.45 13.16
CA LEU A 743 -9.63 21.40 12.51
C LEU A 743 -10.75 22.04 11.68
N THR A 744 -10.82 21.68 10.40
CA THR A 744 -11.87 22.16 9.48
C THR A 744 -12.73 21.02 8.95
N GLY A 745 -12.23 19.79 8.99
CA GLY A 745 -12.98 18.61 8.57
C GLY A 745 -12.53 17.33 9.28
N TYR A 746 -13.48 16.41 9.49
CA TYR A 746 -13.25 15.06 9.98
C TYR A 746 -13.93 14.06 9.05
N LEU A 747 -13.17 13.15 8.47
CA LEU A 747 -13.66 12.15 7.53
C LEU A 747 -13.54 10.76 8.15
N ALA A 748 -14.60 9.97 8.06
CA ALA A 748 -14.59 8.54 8.34
C ALA A 748 -15.21 7.77 7.17
N VAL A 749 -14.63 6.63 6.84
CA VAL A 749 -15.23 5.65 5.94
C VAL A 749 -15.50 4.36 6.71
N ASP A 750 -16.71 3.83 6.57
CA ASP A 750 -17.07 2.55 7.16
C ASP A 750 -16.25 1.43 6.48
N ALA A 751 -15.49 0.71 7.31
CA ALA A 751 -14.60 -0.37 6.88
C ALA A 751 -15.20 -1.76 7.16
N GLU A 752 -16.44 -1.87 7.63
CA GLU A 752 -17.07 -3.13 7.95
C GLU A 752 -17.71 -3.77 6.71
N ALA A 753 -17.00 -4.73 6.10
CA ALA A 753 -17.50 -5.46 4.94
C ALA A 753 -18.72 -6.35 5.29
N GLY A 754 -18.91 -6.67 6.57
CA GLY A 754 -19.98 -7.54 7.08
C GLY A 754 -19.48 -8.97 7.31
N ASN A 755 -20.36 -9.84 7.83
CA ASN A 755 -20.02 -11.21 8.25
C ASN A 755 -20.87 -12.28 7.54
N THR A 756 -21.49 -11.92 6.41
CA THR A 756 -22.31 -12.84 5.61
C THR A 756 -21.54 -13.24 4.36
N ALA A 757 -21.37 -14.54 4.15
CA ALA A 757 -20.65 -15.08 2.99
C ALA A 757 -21.12 -14.44 1.68
N GLY A 758 -20.16 -13.89 0.94
CA GLY A 758 -20.38 -13.26 -0.36
C GLY A 758 -21.38 -12.11 -0.41
N LYS A 759 -21.65 -11.42 0.71
CA LYS A 759 -22.55 -10.26 0.75
C LYS A 759 -21.90 -9.09 1.49
N VAL A 760 -21.57 -8.03 0.75
CA VAL A 760 -21.08 -6.77 1.33
C VAL A 760 -22.18 -6.07 2.12
N SER A 761 -21.83 -5.54 3.28
CA SER A 761 -22.67 -4.61 4.05
C SER A 761 -23.08 -3.41 3.20
N GLU A 762 -24.32 -2.95 3.35
CA GLU A 762 -24.81 -1.74 2.67
C GLU A 762 -24.12 -0.46 3.16
N THR A 763 -23.41 -0.51 4.29
CA THR A 763 -22.69 0.63 4.84
C THR A 763 -21.20 0.64 4.48
N TYR A 764 -20.63 -0.48 4.04
CA TYR A 764 -19.22 -0.57 3.65
C TYR A 764 -18.86 0.48 2.60
N GLY A 765 -17.77 1.22 2.83
CA GLY A 765 -17.32 2.26 1.92
C GLY A 765 -18.09 3.58 2.00
N LYS A 766 -19.16 3.69 2.82
CA LYS A 766 -19.85 4.96 3.03
C LYS A 766 -18.95 5.94 3.75
N MET A 767 -18.67 7.06 3.10
CA MET A 767 -17.87 8.16 3.63
C MET A 767 -18.75 9.23 4.26
N ARG A 768 -18.40 9.63 5.48
CA ARG A 768 -19.06 10.70 6.23
C ARG A 768 -18.03 11.77 6.56
N LEU A 769 -18.29 12.99 6.12
CA LEU A 769 -17.45 14.16 6.31
C LEU A 769 -18.16 15.16 7.23
N LEU A 770 -17.63 15.35 8.42
CA LEU A 770 -18.03 16.43 9.33
C LEU A 770 -17.27 17.69 8.93
N GLU A 771 -17.98 18.72 8.51
CA GLU A 771 -17.42 20.04 8.18
C GLU A 771 -17.60 20.98 9.37
N LEU A 772 -16.48 21.51 9.87
CA LEU A 772 -16.50 22.46 10.98
C LEU A 772 -16.69 23.89 10.45
N PRO A 773 -17.33 24.79 11.24
CA PRO A 773 -17.49 26.19 10.86
C PRO A 773 -16.14 26.87 10.51
N ARG A 774 -16.15 27.77 9.51
CA ARG A 774 -14.93 28.46 9.04
C ARG A 774 -14.28 29.37 10.09
N ASP A 775 -15.01 29.75 11.14
CA ASP A 775 -14.52 30.50 12.30
C ASP A 775 -14.16 29.60 13.50
N SER A 776 -14.19 28.27 13.32
CA SER A 776 -13.81 27.29 14.34
C SER A 776 -12.43 27.57 14.94
N THR A 777 -12.35 27.37 16.25
CA THR A 777 -11.12 27.40 17.04
C THR A 777 -10.70 26.02 17.52
N VAL A 778 -11.40 24.96 17.09
CA VAL A 778 -11.08 23.58 17.45
C VAL A 778 -9.65 23.26 16.98
N PRO A 779 -8.75 22.81 17.88
CA PRO A 779 -7.37 22.48 17.51
C PRO A 779 -7.31 21.39 16.44
N GLY A 780 -6.49 21.53 15.41
CA GLY A 780 -6.10 20.38 14.58
C GLY A 780 -5.07 19.50 15.31
N PRO A 781 -4.72 18.30 14.80
CA PRO A 781 -3.79 17.37 15.47
C PRO A 781 -2.47 18.00 15.92
N GLY A 782 -1.84 18.82 15.06
CA GLY A 782 -0.61 19.53 15.40
C GLY A 782 -0.76 20.52 16.56
N GLN A 783 -1.90 21.24 16.62
CA GLN A 783 -2.18 22.17 17.71
C GLN A 783 -2.56 21.43 19.00
N ALA A 784 -3.34 20.35 18.93
CA ALA A 784 -3.67 19.51 20.09
C ALA A 784 -2.39 18.93 20.73
N SER A 785 -1.46 18.43 19.92
CA SER A 785 -0.16 17.95 20.42
C SER A 785 0.70 19.07 21.04
N ALA A 786 0.67 20.26 20.46
CA ALA A 786 1.35 21.42 21.03
C ALA A 786 0.75 21.82 22.38
N ASN A 787 -0.58 21.80 22.51
CA ASN A 787 -1.29 22.07 23.75
C ASN A 787 -0.90 21.04 24.84
N PHE A 788 -0.88 19.75 24.53
CA PHE A 788 -0.37 18.72 25.45
C PHE A 788 1.04 19.00 25.93
N THR A 789 1.94 19.42 25.03
CA THR A 789 3.34 19.69 25.38
C THR A 789 3.52 20.98 26.18
N ALA A 790 2.63 21.96 25.98
CA ALA A 790 2.64 23.24 26.68
C ALA A 790 2.02 23.16 28.08
N ASP A 791 1.21 22.13 28.37
CA ASP A 791 0.65 21.92 29.69
C ASP A 791 1.77 21.69 30.74
N PRO A 792 1.80 22.47 31.85
CA PRO A 792 2.85 22.35 32.85
C PRO A 792 2.90 20.98 33.54
N THR A 793 1.75 20.33 33.77
CA THR A 793 1.68 19.03 34.44
C THR A 793 2.28 17.96 33.55
N VAL A 794 1.79 17.88 32.31
CA VAL A 794 2.30 16.96 31.27
C VAL A 794 3.80 17.19 31.05
N SER A 795 4.22 18.43 30.83
CA SER A 795 5.63 18.75 30.54
C SER A 795 6.56 18.33 31.69
N ASN A 796 6.19 18.61 32.95
CA ASN A 796 7.00 18.23 34.11
C ASN A 796 7.13 16.71 34.23
N GLU A 797 6.05 15.96 34.01
CA GLU A 797 6.05 14.52 34.14
C GLU A 797 6.71 13.81 32.96
N LEU A 798 6.53 14.28 31.72
CA LEU A 798 7.31 13.79 30.58
C LEU A 798 8.81 14.00 30.80
N ASN A 799 9.22 15.14 31.36
CA ASN A 799 10.62 15.39 31.73
C ASN A 799 11.09 14.48 32.88
N ILE A 800 10.21 13.99 33.75
CA ILE A 800 10.54 12.93 34.73
C ILE A 800 10.74 11.60 34.02
N LEU A 801 9.82 11.22 33.14
CA LEU A 801 9.87 9.95 32.41
C LEU A 801 11.05 9.86 31.43
N GLN A 802 11.59 11.00 30.99
CA GLN A 802 12.80 11.09 30.15
C GLN A 802 14.11 11.19 30.95
N ARG A 803 14.07 11.27 32.28
CA ARG A 803 15.30 11.40 33.10
C ARG A 803 16.01 10.06 33.28
N GLY A 804 17.33 10.08 33.09
CA GLY A 804 18.20 8.92 33.33
C GLY A 804 18.35 8.05 32.08
N ASP A 805 18.17 6.74 32.24
CA ASP A 805 18.35 5.75 31.19
C ASP A 805 17.02 5.33 30.53
N SER A 806 16.09 6.27 30.33
CA SER A 806 14.78 6.04 29.72
C SER A 806 14.51 6.98 28.53
N THR A 807 13.77 6.48 27.54
CA THR A 807 13.32 7.22 26.37
C THR A 807 11.80 7.18 26.30
N VAL A 808 11.18 8.36 26.15
CA VAL A 808 9.74 8.49 25.93
C VAL A 808 9.43 8.47 24.43
N ARG A 809 8.43 7.70 24.04
CA ARG A 809 7.85 7.69 22.69
C ARG A 809 6.37 8.05 22.78
N ARG A 810 5.93 9.01 21.98
CA ARG A 810 4.51 9.37 21.85
C ARG A 810 3.89 8.52 20.75
N GLY A 811 2.76 7.89 21.03
CA GLY A 811 1.99 7.19 20.01
C GLY A 811 1.17 8.12 19.15
N ASN A 812 0.48 7.53 18.19
CA ASN A 812 -0.44 8.21 17.29
C ASN A 812 -1.45 9.06 18.07
N LEU A 813 -1.69 10.28 17.61
CA LEU A 813 -2.72 11.16 18.16
C LEU A 813 -4.04 10.88 17.44
N LEU A 814 -5.00 10.32 18.17
CA LEU A 814 -6.33 9.97 17.69
C LEU A 814 -7.28 11.14 17.96
N THR A 815 -8.08 11.52 16.97
CA THR A 815 -9.15 12.53 17.07
C THR A 815 -10.48 11.81 16.95
N LEU A 816 -11.42 12.03 17.87
CA LEU A 816 -12.71 11.35 17.89
C LEU A 816 -13.88 12.35 18.08
N PRO A 817 -14.94 12.28 17.25
CA PRO A 817 -16.11 13.16 17.35
C PRO A 817 -17.13 12.64 18.38
N VAL A 818 -16.79 12.69 19.66
CA VAL A 818 -17.62 12.18 20.78
C VAL A 818 -18.07 13.31 21.71
N GLY A 819 -19.13 13.07 22.50
CA GLY A 819 -19.67 14.05 23.46
C GLY A 819 -20.20 15.34 22.83
N GLY A 820 -20.46 15.31 21.52
CA GLY A 820 -20.79 16.49 20.72
C GLY A 820 -19.61 17.46 20.51
N GLY A 821 -18.38 17.06 20.81
CA GLY A 821 -17.15 17.82 20.57
C GLY A 821 -16.07 16.98 19.89
N LEU A 822 -14.79 17.34 20.11
CA LEU A 822 -13.64 16.56 19.64
C LEU A 822 -12.79 16.14 20.83
N LEU A 823 -12.60 14.84 20.99
CA LEU A 823 -11.71 14.22 21.95
C LEU A 823 -10.38 13.88 21.28
N TYR A 824 -9.27 14.30 21.87
CA TYR A 824 -7.93 13.91 21.42
C TYR A 824 -7.33 12.94 22.40
N VAL A 825 -6.84 11.79 21.93
CA VAL A 825 -6.20 10.76 22.76
C VAL A 825 -4.82 10.44 22.21
N GLN A 826 -3.80 10.46 23.07
CA GLN A 826 -2.43 10.13 22.70
C GLN A 826 -1.76 9.26 23.78
N PRO A 827 -1.44 7.98 23.47
CA PRO A 827 -0.70 7.12 24.39
C PRO A 827 0.78 7.53 24.48
N VAL A 828 1.37 7.37 25.66
CA VAL A 828 2.77 7.67 25.96
C VAL A 828 3.49 6.42 26.43
N TYR A 829 4.47 6.01 25.65
CA TYR A 829 5.29 4.83 25.89
C TYR A 829 6.64 5.21 26.48
N VAL A 830 7.16 4.35 27.35
CA VAL A 830 8.52 4.46 27.90
C VAL A 830 9.28 3.17 27.62
N GLN A 831 10.54 3.31 27.26
CA GLN A 831 11.48 2.20 27.11
C GLN A 831 12.82 2.58 27.73
N ALA A 832 13.68 1.59 28.01
CA ALA A 832 15.07 1.85 28.35
C ALA A 832 15.80 2.58 27.20
N ALA A 833 16.77 3.43 27.55
CA ALA A 833 17.61 4.15 26.59
C ALA A 833 18.72 3.26 25.98
N SER A 834 19.09 2.19 26.67
CA SER A 834 20.11 1.23 26.20
C SER A 834 19.80 -0.20 26.69
N GLY A 835 20.46 -1.19 26.09
CA GLY A 835 20.24 -2.61 26.41
C GLY A 835 18.97 -3.16 25.76
N THR A 836 18.18 -3.92 26.52
CA THR A 836 16.89 -4.46 26.05
C THR A 836 15.85 -3.35 26.03
N THR A 837 15.50 -2.87 24.83
CA THR A 837 14.58 -1.74 24.65
C THR A 837 13.27 -2.21 24.03
N PHE A 838 12.16 -2.07 24.77
CA PHE A 838 10.82 -2.34 24.28
C PHE A 838 9.83 -1.34 24.91
N PRO A 839 8.93 -0.72 24.12
CA PRO A 839 7.97 0.27 24.62
C PRO A 839 6.89 -0.31 25.53
N LEU A 840 6.69 0.31 26.69
CA LEU A 840 5.59 0.01 27.62
C LEU A 840 4.70 1.25 27.76
N LEU A 841 3.38 1.07 27.69
CA LEU A 841 2.41 2.15 27.90
C LEU A 841 2.47 2.62 29.36
N GLN A 842 2.85 3.86 29.61
CA GLN A 842 2.93 4.41 30.97
C GLN A 842 1.87 5.45 31.28
N ARG A 843 1.47 6.23 30.26
CA ARG A 843 0.49 7.30 30.41
C ARG A 843 -0.39 7.43 29.18
N VAL A 844 -1.57 8.02 29.37
CA VAL A 844 -2.51 8.42 28.32
C VAL A 844 -2.79 9.90 28.48
N LEU A 845 -2.61 10.66 27.39
CA LEU A 845 -2.99 12.06 27.27
C LEU A 845 -4.38 12.12 26.66
N VAL A 846 -5.28 12.89 27.28
CA VAL A 846 -6.62 13.14 26.78
C VAL A 846 -6.88 14.64 26.79
N SER A 847 -7.51 15.19 25.75
CA SER A 847 -8.07 16.55 25.82
C SER A 847 -9.44 16.64 25.20
N PHE A 848 -10.26 17.51 25.79
CA PHE A 848 -11.56 17.92 25.27
C PHE A 848 -11.74 19.41 25.55
N GLY A 849 -11.78 20.22 24.49
CA GLY A 849 -11.72 21.67 24.65
C GLY A 849 -10.39 22.14 25.24
N ASP A 850 -10.45 22.91 26.33
CA ASP A 850 -9.28 23.41 27.06
C ASP A 850 -8.83 22.49 28.20
N GLU A 851 -9.61 21.46 28.53
CA GLU A 851 -9.32 20.54 29.63
C GLU A 851 -8.38 19.41 29.15
N ILE A 852 -7.34 19.13 29.94
CA ILE A 852 -6.31 18.13 29.64
C ILE A 852 -6.22 17.14 30.80
N GLY A 853 -6.39 15.86 30.49
CA GLY A 853 -6.16 14.73 31.38
C GLY A 853 -4.84 14.04 31.06
N PHE A 854 -4.15 13.61 32.12
CA PHE A 854 -2.93 12.84 32.04
C PHE A 854 -2.88 11.81 33.16
N ALA A 855 -3.09 10.55 32.82
CA ALA A 855 -3.19 9.46 33.78
C ALA A 855 -2.53 8.18 33.26
N GLU A 856 -2.45 7.15 34.11
CA GLU A 856 -1.90 5.84 33.72
C GLU A 856 -2.89 5.00 32.89
N THR A 857 -4.19 5.29 33.02
CA THR A 857 -5.28 4.68 32.26
C THR A 857 -5.98 5.73 31.41
N LEU A 858 -6.61 5.28 30.33
CA LEU A 858 -7.53 6.11 29.55
C LEU A 858 -8.71 6.53 30.42
N ASP A 859 -9.30 5.59 31.15
CA ASP A 859 -10.41 5.84 32.07
C ASP A 859 -10.11 7.00 33.05
N GLY A 860 -8.95 6.93 33.71
CA GLY A 860 -8.52 7.95 34.65
C GLY A 860 -8.19 9.30 34.00
N ALA A 861 -7.73 9.29 32.74
CA ALA A 861 -7.48 10.52 31.99
C ALA A 861 -8.79 11.16 31.52
N LEU A 862 -9.79 10.36 31.15
CA LEU A 862 -11.13 10.83 30.80
C LEU A 862 -11.83 11.43 32.02
N ASP A 863 -11.77 10.79 33.18
CA ASP A 863 -12.36 11.33 34.41
C ASP A 863 -11.72 12.65 34.83
N GLN A 864 -10.41 12.83 34.63
CA GLN A 864 -9.76 14.12 34.86
C GLN A 864 -10.33 15.22 33.96
N VAL A 865 -10.63 14.91 32.69
CA VAL A 865 -11.18 15.87 31.72
C VAL A 865 -12.66 16.18 31.98
N PHE A 866 -13.46 15.20 32.39
CA PHE A 866 -14.92 15.31 32.54
C PHE A 866 -15.38 15.49 33.98
N GLY A 867 -14.52 15.99 34.87
CA GLY A 867 -14.92 16.36 36.24
C GLY A 867 -15.23 15.17 37.15
N GLY A 868 -14.57 14.03 36.94
CA GLY A 868 -14.65 12.82 37.75
C GLY A 868 -15.69 11.79 37.31
N ASP A 869 -16.43 12.05 36.22
CA ASP A 869 -17.33 11.10 35.58
C ASP A 869 -17.37 11.38 34.08
N SER A 870 -16.65 10.60 33.28
CA SER A 870 -16.72 10.71 31.82
C SER A 870 -18.06 10.24 31.23
N GLY A 871 -18.81 9.43 31.97
CA GLY A 871 -20.06 8.81 31.54
C GLY A 871 -19.89 7.52 30.74
N ALA A 872 -18.66 7.04 30.54
CA ALA A 872 -18.35 5.81 29.83
C ALA A 872 -17.14 5.11 30.44
N ASP A 873 -17.21 3.79 30.59
CA ASP A 873 -16.07 2.98 31.03
C ASP A 873 -15.12 2.75 29.85
N ALA A 874 -13.87 3.19 29.96
CA ALA A 874 -12.87 2.92 28.93
C ALA A 874 -12.45 1.43 28.91
N GLY A 875 -11.81 0.98 27.82
CA GLY A 875 -11.36 -0.40 27.67
C GLY A 875 -10.32 -0.89 28.69
N ASP A 876 -9.80 0.01 29.54
CA ASP A 876 -8.91 -0.26 30.66
C ASP A 876 -9.52 0.05 32.04
N ALA A 877 -10.82 0.36 32.10
CA ALA A 877 -11.57 0.56 33.33
C ALA A 877 -11.59 -0.75 34.15
N GLY A 878 -11.23 -0.66 35.44
CA GLY A 878 -11.25 -1.81 36.36
C GLY A 878 -10.31 -2.96 36.02
N ALA A 879 -9.38 -2.79 35.08
CA ALA A 879 -8.50 -3.87 34.62
C ALA A 879 -7.55 -4.36 35.73
N GLU A 880 -7.83 -5.55 36.28
CA GLU A 880 -6.81 -6.39 36.92
C GLU A 880 -5.86 -6.95 35.83
N PRO A 881 -4.55 -7.10 36.11
CA PRO A 881 -3.61 -7.59 35.11
C PRO A 881 -4.00 -8.97 34.59
N VAL A 882 -4.38 -9.05 33.31
CA VAL A 882 -4.58 -10.33 32.61
C VAL A 882 -3.23 -11.04 32.53
N ILE A 883 -3.11 -12.13 33.27
CA ILE A 883 -1.97 -13.05 33.21
C ILE A 883 -2.18 -13.90 31.95
N PRO A 884 -1.17 -14.08 31.08
CA PRO A 884 -1.30 -14.95 29.90
C PRO A 884 -1.75 -16.36 30.31
N PRO A 885 -2.44 -17.11 29.42
CA PRO A 885 -2.73 -18.51 29.69
C PRO A 885 -1.41 -19.26 29.95
N ASP A 886 -1.34 -19.93 31.10
CA ASP A 886 -0.20 -20.78 31.46
C ASP A 886 -0.05 -21.89 30.42
N VAL A 887 1.19 -22.08 29.96
CA VAL A 887 1.58 -23.26 29.20
C VAL A 887 1.48 -24.43 30.19
N ALA A 888 0.55 -25.36 29.94
CA ALA A 888 0.24 -26.45 30.86
C ALA A 888 1.48 -27.30 31.17
N ASP A 889 1.82 -27.39 32.45
CA ASP A 889 2.62 -28.50 33.00
C ASP A 889 1.59 -29.54 33.48
N GLU A 890 1.43 -30.63 32.72
CA GLU A 890 0.51 -31.72 33.06
C GLU A 890 1.03 -32.49 34.29
N GLY A 891 0.49 -32.16 35.46
CA GLY A 891 0.54 -33.00 36.65
C GLY A 891 -0.86 -33.36 37.12
N GLU A 892 -1.34 -34.55 36.76
CA GLU A 892 -2.60 -35.12 37.23
C GLU A 892 -2.66 -35.21 38.77
N GLU A 893 -3.68 -34.59 39.39
CA GLU A 893 -4.20 -35.00 40.70
C GLU A 893 -5.58 -35.67 40.52
N PRO A 894 -5.86 -36.81 41.17
CA PRO A 894 -7.21 -37.28 41.36
C PRO A 894 -7.81 -36.83 42.71
N ASP A 895 -9.06 -36.43 42.59
CA ASP A 895 -10.10 -36.03 43.55
C ASP A 895 -10.20 -36.82 44.88
N GLY A 896 -10.65 -36.15 45.95
CA GLY A 896 -11.06 -36.83 47.19
C GLY A 896 -11.18 -35.99 48.47
N SER A 897 -12.38 -35.45 48.71
CA SER A 897 -12.84 -34.80 49.95
C SER A 897 -12.75 -35.67 51.23
N THR A 898 -12.65 -34.97 52.38
CA THR A 898 -13.20 -35.23 53.74
C THR A 898 -12.26 -35.62 54.91
N ALA A 899 -12.40 -34.82 55.99
CA ALA A 899 -12.29 -35.11 57.42
C ALA A 899 -10.92 -35.13 58.15
N ALA A 900 -10.89 -34.38 59.26
CA ALA A 900 -9.82 -34.22 60.24
C ALA A 900 -9.33 -35.52 60.92
N PRO A 901 -8.11 -35.52 61.49
CA PRO A 901 -7.98 -35.96 62.88
C PRO A 901 -6.92 -35.22 63.76
N THR A 902 -7.19 -35.34 65.06
CA THR A 902 -6.40 -35.03 66.29
C THR A 902 -5.11 -35.87 66.43
N PRO A 903 -4.10 -35.49 67.27
CA PRO A 903 -2.69 -35.87 67.10
C PRO A 903 -2.14 -36.98 68.02
N ALA A 904 -0.89 -37.39 67.70
CA ALA A 904 0.20 -37.98 68.53
C ALA A 904 0.64 -39.44 68.18
N PRO A 905 1.89 -39.89 68.49
CA PRO A 905 3.22 -39.23 68.40
C PRO A 905 4.38 -40.15 67.87
N THR A 906 5.58 -39.55 67.70
CA THR A 906 6.96 -40.15 67.68
C THR A 906 7.46 -40.63 66.30
N SER A 907 8.52 -40.04 65.70
CA SER A 907 9.95 -40.23 66.03
C SER A 907 10.85 -39.19 65.32
N ALA A 908 11.83 -38.63 66.03
CA ALA A 908 12.94 -37.79 65.53
C ALA A 908 14.14 -38.68 65.05
N PRO A 909 15.29 -38.16 64.55
CA PRO A 909 15.72 -36.75 64.40
C PRO A 909 16.46 -36.41 63.08
N THR A 910 16.52 -35.13 62.69
CA THR A 910 17.74 -34.46 62.18
C THR A 910 17.58 -32.94 62.40
N SER A 911 18.66 -32.30 62.82
CA SER A 911 18.74 -30.97 63.45
C SER A 911 18.98 -29.83 62.46
N GLU A 912 18.10 -28.82 62.48
CA GLU A 912 18.33 -27.42 62.08
C GLU A 912 17.49 -26.51 62.99
N PRO A 913 17.92 -25.27 63.28
CA PRO A 913 17.31 -24.44 64.32
C PRO A 913 15.93 -23.95 63.87
N ALA A 914 14.91 -24.22 64.69
CA ALA A 914 13.56 -23.72 64.45
C ALA A 914 13.50 -22.19 64.71
N PRO A 915 12.75 -21.41 63.89
CA PRO A 915 12.49 -20.02 64.16
C PRO A 915 11.70 -19.86 65.47
N ASP A 916 12.03 -18.83 66.24
CA ASP A 916 11.35 -18.48 67.50
C ASP A 916 9.85 -18.20 67.22
N ALA A 917 8.99 -19.19 67.47
CA ALA A 917 7.55 -19.09 67.24
C ALA A 917 6.91 -17.95 68.06
N ASP A 918 7.53 -17.58 69.18
CA ASP A 918 7.12 -16.45 70.00
C ASP A 918 7.52 -15.11 69.34
N ALA A 919 8.54 -15.09 68.48
CA ALA A 919 8.92 -13.92 67.70
C ALA A 919 7.96 -13.65 66.54
N ARG A 920 7.45 -14.70 65.86
CA ARG A 920 6.47 -14.53 64.78
C ARG A 920 5.14 -13.99 65.30
N THR A 921 4.67 -14.57 66.41
CA THR A 921 3.44 -14.10 67.07
C THR A 921 3.58 -12.64 67.54
N ALA A 922 4.73 -12.27 68.11
CA ALA A 922 4.99 -10.89 68.54
C ALA A 922 5.05 -9.89 67.38
N LEU A 923 5.56 -10.30 66.21
CA LEU A 923 5.57 -9.47 65.00
C LEU A 923 4.15 -9.19 64.51
N ASP A 924 3.31 -10.22 64.41
CA ASP A 924 1.93 -10.07 63.93
C ASP A 924 1.10 -9.18 64.88
N GLU A 925 1.26 -9.33 66.20
CA GLU A 925 0.62 -8.46 67.20
C GLU A 925 1.12 -7.00 67.14
N ALA A 926 2.40 -6.79 66.84
CA ALA A 926 2.97 -5.46 66.68
C ALA A 926 2.44 -4.76 65.42
N LEU A 927 2.37 -5.47 64.28
CA LEU A 927 1.81 -4.95 63.04
C LEU A 927 0.31 -4.62 63.17
N GLN A 928 -0.45 -5.45 63.89
CA GLN A 928 -1.87 -5.18 64.13
C GLN A 928 -2.08 -3.92 65.01
N ARG A 929 -1.23 -3.70 66.01
CA ARG A 929 -1.24 -2.47 66.82
C ARG A 929 -0.83 -1.23 66.00
N ALA A 930 0.12 -1.38 65.08
CA ALA A 930 0.52 -0.30 64.18
C ALA A 930 -0.63 0.11 63.26
N GLN A 931 -1.33 -0.87 62.66
CA GLN A 931 -2.50 -0.60 61.81
C GLN A 931 -3.60 0.12 62.58
N GLN A 932 -3.91 -0.31 63.80
CA GLN A 932 -4.92 0.35 64.63
C GLN A 932 -4.51 1.78 65.02
N ALA A 933 -3.22 2.02 65.32
CA ALA A 933 -2.73 3.34 65.64
C ALA A 933 -2.80 4.32 64.45
N ILE A 934 -2.63 3.83 63.21
CA ILE A 934 -2.79 4.62 61.99
C ILE A 934 -4.26 5.02 61.80
N VAL A 935 -5.19 4.07 61.96
CA VAL A 935 -6.64 4.32 61.84
C VAL A 935 -7.11 5.34 62.88
N ASP A 936 -6.72 5.16 64.15
CA ASP A 936 -7.05 6.08 65.24
C ASP A 936 -6.44 7.48 65.00
N GLY A 937 -5.23 7.54 64.45
CA GLY A 937 -4.56 8.79 64.09
C GLY A 937 -5.29 9.53 62.97
N GLN A 938 -5.70 8.85 61.90
CA GLN A 938 -6.46 9.47 60.81
C GLN A 938 -7.82 10.00 61.28
N ALA A 939 -8.51 9.26 62.16
CA ALA A 939 -9.75 9.73 62.78
C ALA A 939 -9.53 10.98 63.64
N ALA A 940 -8.48 11.00 64.48
CA ALA A 940 -8.13 12.16 65.29
C ALA A 940 -7.73 13.40 64.45
N LEU A 941 -7.06 13.18 63.30
CA LEU A 941 -6.70 14.24 62.36
C LEU A 941 -7.95 14.84 61.68
N ALA A 942 -8.90 14.00 61.28
CA ALA A 942 -10.17 14.43 60.70
C ALA A 942 -11.02 15.25 61.70
N ASP A 943 -10.94 14.91 62.99
CA ASP A 943 -11.63 15.62 64.08
C ASP A 943 -10.87 16.86 64.60
N GLY A 944 -9.66 17.14 64.08
CA GLY A 944 -8.81 18.24 64.53
C GLY A 944 -8.26 18.10 65.96
N ASP A 945 -8.28 16.88 66.53
CA ASP A 945 -7.82 16.57 67.88
C ASP A 945 -6.33 16.18 67.85
N PHE A 946 -5.46 17.20 67.81
CA PHE A 946 -4.00 17.02 67.74
C PHE A 946 -3.41 16.30 68.95
N ALA A 947 -4.08 16.31 70.11
CA ALA A 947 -3.62 15.59 71.29
C ALA A 947 -3.78 14.07 71.09
N LYS A 948 -4.96 13.61 70.64
CA LYS A 948 -5.18 12.20 70.30
C LYS A 948 -4.40 11.73 69.08
N TYR A 949 -4.14 12.64 68.13
CA TYR A 949 -3.23 12.36 67.03
C TYR A 949 -1.82 12.05 67.56
N GLY A 950 -1.29 12.91 68.44
CA GLY A 950 0.00 12.68 69.09
C GLY A 950 0.06 11.36 69.87
N GLU A 951 -0.97 11.05 70.65
CA GLU A 951 -1.07 9.76 71.37
C GLU A 951 -1.10 8.56 70.41
N SER A 952 -1.71 8.69 69.23
CA SER A 952 -1.76 7.64 68.22
C SER A 952 -0.40 7.47 67.52
N GLN A 953 0.33 8.55 67.26
CA GLN A 953 1.70 8.49 66.76
C GLN A 953 2.64 7.81 67.77
N ASP A 954 2.54 8.13 69.06
CA ASP A 954 3.35 7.48 70.10
C ASP A 954 3.07 5.96 70.21
N ARG A 955 1.84 5.53 69.93
CA ARG A 955 1.48 4.09 69.89
C ARG A 955 1.99 3.41 68.63
N LEU A 956 1.96 4.12 67.50
CA LEU A 956 2.52 3.64 66.23
C LEU A 956 4.03 3.44 66.36
N ASP A 957 4.77 4.40 66.91
CA ASP A 957 6.22 4.32 67.11
C ASP A 957 6.60 3.12 67.99
N ARG A 958 5.83 2.88 69.07
CA ARG A 958 6.03 1.70 69.93
C ARG A 958 5.73 0.40 69.20
N ALA A 959 4.66 0.35 68.41
CA ALA A 959 4.31 -0.83 67.64
C ALA A 959 5.37 -1.15 66.56
N ILE A 960 5.93 -0.13 65.92
CA ILE A 960 7.03 -0.29 64.94
C ILE A 960 8.30 -0.77 65.65
N ALA A 961 8.66 -0.19 66.79
CA ALA A 961 9.82 -0.64 67.57
C ALA A 961 9.69 -2.12 68.02
N ASP A 962 8.48 -2.52 68.45
CA ASP A 962 8.18 -3.90 68.83
C ASP A 962 8.24 -4.85 67.62
N ALA A 963 7.79 -4.40 66.44
CA ALA A 963 7.87 -5.16 65.20
C ALA A 963 9.33 -5.39 64.75
N ILE A 964 10.17 -4.35 64.81
CA ILE A 964 11.60 -4.46 64.49
C ILE A 964 12.30 -5.43 65.45
N ALA A 965 12.03 -5.33 66.76
CA ALA A 965 12.60 -6.25 67.75
C ALA A 965 12.12 -7.70 67.58
N ALA A 966 10.90 -7.91 67.09
CA ALA A 966 10.38 -9.23 66.76
C ALA A 966 10.99 -9.79 65.46
N GLU A 967 11.22 -8.94 64.44
CA GLU A 967 11.90 -9.28 63.20
C GLU A 967 13.37 -9.66 63.42
N GLU A 968 14.09 -8.91 64.27
CA GLU A 968 15.48 -9.23 64.64
C GLU A 968 15.60 -10.60 65.32
N ARG A 969 14.60 -11.00 66.13
CA ARG A 969 14.55 -12.34 66.73
C ARG A 969 14.20 -13.45 65.73
N LEU A 970 13.51 -13.13 64.64
CA LEU A 970 13.23 -14.08 63.55
C LEU A 970 14.42 -14.26 62.61
N ALA A 971 15.26 -13.22 62.48
CA ALA A 971 16.44 -13.23 61.61
C ALA A 971 17.65 -14.00 62.18
N GLY A 972 17.66 -14.30 63.49
CA GLY A 972 18.68 -15.12 64.16
C GLY A 972 19.75 -14.33 64.89
#